data_AF-A0A7Y4QKM6-F1
#
_entry.id   AF-A0A7Y4QKM6-F1
#
_cell.length_a   1.000
_cell.length_b   1.000
_cell.length_c   1.000
_cell.angle_alpha   90.00
_cell.angle_beta   90.00
_cell.angle_gamma   90.00
#
_symmetry.space_group_name_H-M   'P 1'
#
loop_
_entity.id
_entity.type
_entity.pdbx_description
1 polymer ?
#
loop_
_entity_poly.entity_id
_entity_poly.type
_entity_poly.pdbx_seq_one_letter_code
_entity_poly.pdbx_strand_id
1 'polypeptide(L)'
;MGNGEGEIRPAPARRIAKRHQEEPPKNLNNYRITEADRLGDGGPKQKFQQNLAAIRTLRKLESEARPATEEEKAKLVKYVGWGALPQVFDEFNVLWLEQREALRKELTKEEYEFARSTTLNAHYTAPVVIGSMYQALARFGFQGGRILEPACGVGHFIGLVPEDILRRSTVTGIEIDPLTARIAKAVYPDSDIRGQPFEQSKLADGFYDLAISNVPFGDYTVHDPRWNNYKFPIHDYFFAASLDKVRPGGLLMFITSRGTMDKLDSTLRELLSTRTELLGAIRLPNDAFKKNAGTEVTTDIIMLRKLRVGEAPTGTAWKETADYANDIGEAFTLNEYFTTRPEMMLGRMRLSGRMYRDNEPTLDSDKRDLGEALTQAVARLPQNIYESQAHQVAEPTFDQTVPAPDYVKPNAYCLHDGMVCIREENVLRPLTDLPSETRSRIRHLIPVRDAVRACLRSQMDGSDEAQVVEARQQLNHAYGMFVGRFGPINLRANQRAFDGDPDLPLLLSLEHYNDETKRATKATIFHERTIHHRKPIESVSEPKEALLVSLNEQGRVDLDHMAGLLNKPTEEFLPDLKGIIFLNPQTNQWETDDQYLSGNVREKLAVADAAAVTDARFHENVEALKSIQPEDLPATEIDVRLGASWLPPDDVKQFIHKLLNVSSGVEIGHVHALGSWHMNADWDARNATSNTTDWGTDRYTGLELIEDALNLKTPTVYDLVDKKPVINPQATEAAREKQERIKERFKEWIWSDDSRRDRLCRFYNDTFNHTRLRTFNGDHLTLPGASQAVQLHRHQKAGVWRILQTQNTLLAHVVGAGKTYTMVAAAMELKRLGLARKPMFAVPNHMLGQFSTELLTLYPGANILVAGKEDFESQNRKKLFSRIATGNWDAVIVTHSGFERIPLSYDTQKRFFEEQLHELEMIRREHGDSSNRRLVKELEKAKKRLEAKLQALAADHKKDNTLTFEELGVDRIFVDEAHYFKNLFYVTKMTRIAGLPQTASERAFDMYLKVRHVQSMNGGGGVVFATGTPIANSMAEMFTMQRYLQPDDLKKHNLHHFDSWAATFGEPVTAMELSPDGAGYRLNTRFARFINVPELMQIFRQSADVQTAAMLNLPRPKLDGEKPTIRNAPATPELKAFVQELAARAERLKTNRVDPSVDNMLKITSEGRKAALDLRLMKPSAKDDPQGKVNQAVENIFRIWQESKPERSAQLVFCDLSTPKDKGFSVYRDAADKLERLGVPSGDIAFIQDYDSDAAKLSLFRDVR
;
A
#
# COMPACT_ATOMS: atom_id res chain seq x y z
N MET A 1 -76.26 -21.58 -3.88
CA MET A 1 -77.49 -20.98 -3.32
C MET A 1 -77.12 -20.36 -1.97
N GLY A 2 -77.34 -19.05 -1.84
CA GLY A 2 -77.43 -18.20 -0.62
C GLY A 2 -76.13 -17.85 0.12
N ASN A 3 -75.92 -16.66 0.67
CA ASN A 3 -76.49 -15.29 0.57
C ASN A 3 -75.69 -14.41 1.55
N GLY A 4 -75.47 -13.12 1.24
CA GLY A 4 -75.28 -12.09 2.29
C GLY A 4 -74.21 -11.02 2.04
N GLU A 5 -74.55 -10.01 1.23
CA GLU A 5 -73.80 -8.76 1.02
C GLU A 5 -74.17 -7.67 2.06
N GLY A 6 -73.29 -6.67 2.22
CA GLY A 6 -73.58 -5.41 2.89
C GLY A 6 -72.59 -4.31 2.44
N GLU A 7 -72.98 -3.50 1.45
CA GLU A 7 -72.30 -2.28 1.01
C GLU A 7 -72.63 -1.08 1.92
N ILE A 8 -71.63 -0.22 2.22
CA ILE A 8 -71.85 1.19 2.58
C ILE A 8 -70.77 2.06 1.91
N ARG A 9 -71.19 2.99 1.04
CA ARG A 9 -70.38 4.12 0.53
C ARG A 9 -70.70 5.40 1.33
N PRO A 10 -69.70 6.24 1.69
CA PRO A 10 -69.92 7.48 2.45
C PRO A 10 -70.05 8.75 1.58
N ALA A 11 -70.70 9.76 2.18
CA ALA A 11 -70.93 11.12 1.71
C ALA A 11 -69.73 12.08 1.98
N PRO A 12 -69.70 13.31 1.42
CA PRO A 12 -68.47 14.12 1.30
C PRO A 12 -68.13 14.90 2.58
N ALA A 13 -66.84 14.88 2.95
CA ALA A 13 -66.31 15.55 4.13
C ALA A 13 -66.04 17.05 3.88
N ARG A 14 -66.53 17.88 4.82
CA ARG A 14 -66.24 19.31 4.99
C ARG A 14 -64.73 19.60 4.97
N ARG A 15 -64.31 20.55 4.13
CA ARG A 15 -62.98 21.18 4.17
C ARG A 15 -62.90 22.14 5.37
N ILE A 16 -62.13 21.78 6.39
CA ILE A 16 -61.68 22.72 7.43
C ILE A 16 -60.43 23.41 6.88
N ALA A 17 -60.49 24.73 6.72
CA ALA A 17 -59.32 25.54 6.40
C ALA A 17 -58.36 25.54 7.60
N LYS A 18 -57.18 24.92 7.47
CA LYS A 18 -56.09 25.11 8.41
C LYS A 18 -55.51 26.52 8.21
N ARG A 19 -55.61 27.35 9.25
CA ARG A 19 -54.82 28.58 9.39
C ARG A 19 -53.34 28.24 9.24
N HIS A 20 -52.63 28.98 8.39
CA HIS A 20 -51.17 29.03 8.41
C HIS A 20 -50.73 29.51 9.81
N GLN A 21 -50.12 28.63 10.60
CA GLN A 21 -49.30 29.04 11.73
C GLN A 21 -47.97 29.53 11.13
N GLU A 22 -47.63 30.80 11.35
CA GLU A 22 -46.28 31.31 11.07
C GLU A 22 -45.28 30.54 11.94
N GLU A 23 -44.23 29.98 11.33
CA GLU A 23 -43.13 29.35 12.07
C GLU A 23 -42.48 30.40 12.99
N PRO A 24 -42.06 30.04 14.22
CA PRO A 24 -41.36 30.96 15.10
C PRO A 24 -40.04 31.44 14.45
N PRO A 25 -39.61 32.69 14.69
CA PRO A 25 -38.38 33.22 14.11
C PRO A 25 -37.15 32.40 14.55
N LYS A 26 -36.37 31.93 13.57
CA LYS A 26 -35.11 31.18 13.76
C LYS A 26 -33.90 32.13 13.81
N ASN A 27 -32.80 31.71 14.45
CA ASN A 27 -31.50 32.41 14.51
C ASN A 27 -31.48 33.74 15.31
N LEU A 28 -32.23 33.83 16.42
CA LEU A 28 -32.30 35.04 17.25
C LEU A 28 -31.05 35.30 18.10
N ASN A 29 -30.24 34.27 18.38
CA ASN A 29 -29.04 34.39 19.22
C ASN A 29 -27.75 34.55 18.41
N ASN A 30 -27.82 34.50 17.08
CA ASN A 30 -26.67 34.66 16.20
C ASN A 30 -26.24 36.14 16.09
N TYR A 31 -24.93 36.40 16.15
CA TYR A 31 -24.41 37.77 16.01
C TYR A 31 -24.70 38.35 14.62
N ARG A 32 -24.84 39.69 14.55
CA ARG A 32 -25.07 40.42 13.30
C ARG A 32 -23.89 41.34 13.06
N ILE A 33 -23.20 41.13 11.94
CA ILE A 33 -22.08 41.98 11.56
C ILE A 33 -22.64 43.31 11.05
N THR A 34 -22.13 44.41 11.58
CA THR A 34 -22.48 45.77 11.19
C THR A 34 -21.22 46.56 10.82
N GLU A 35 -21.39 47.73 10.19
CA GLU A 35 -20.25 48.62 9.88
C GLU A 35 -19.48 49.06 11.15
N ALA A 36 -20.14 49.07 12.32
CA ALA A 36 -19.51 49.40 13.59
C ALA A 36 -18.42 48.40 14.03
N ASP A 37 -18.46 47.17 13.51
CA ASP A 37 -17.47 46.14 13.83
C ASP A 37 -16.09 46.42 13.20
N ARG A 38 -16.04 47.21 12.10
CA ARG A 38 -14.80 47.60 11.40
C ARG A 38 -13.91 46.41 11.05
N LEU A 39 -14.51 45.38 10.42
CA LEU A 39 -13.82 44.13 10.10
C LEU A 39 -12.65 44.35 9.13
N GLY A 40 -11.45 43.94 9.56
CA GLY A 40 -10.24 44.02 8.73
C GLY A 40 -9.49 45.36 8.82
N ASP A 41 -10.00 46.35 9.55
CA ASP A 41 -9.34 47.64 9.77
C ASP A 41 -8.14 47.52 10.73
N GLY A 42 -7.10 48.30 10.45
CA GLY A 42 -5.92 48.43 11.31
C GLY A 42 -4.64 47.80 10.76
N GLY A 43 -3.49 48.22 11.29
CA GLY A 43 -2.19 47.66 10.92
C GLY A 43 -1.94 46.26 11.51
N PRO A 44 -0.86 45.56 11.10
CA PRO A 44 -0.56 44.19 11.56
C PRO A 44 -0.57 44.02 13.09
N LYS A 45 -0.04 44.99 13.85
CA LYS A 45 -0.06 44.92 15.32
C LYS A 45 -1.46 45.03 15.92
N GLN A 46 -2.35 45.81 15.31
CA GLN A 46 -3.75 45.93 15.77
C GLN A 46 -4.53 44.65 15.48
N LYS A 47 -4.32 44.05 14.30
CA LYS A 47 -4.89 42.74 13.94
C LYS A 47 -4.42 41.62 14.89
N PHE A 48 -3.13 41.63 15.26
CA PHE A 48 -2.61 40.72 16.29
C PHE A 48 -3.31 40.89 17.64
N GLN A 49 -3.49 42.13 18.10
CA GLN A 49 -4.21 42.41 19.35
C GLN A 49 -5.67 41.95 19.32
N GLN A 50 -6.35 42.11 18.18
CA GLN A 50 -7.72 41.63 17.99
C GLN A 50 -7.79 40.10 18.04
N ASN A 51 -6.86 39.39 17.39
CA ASN A 51 -6.78 37.93 17.47
C ASN A 51 -6.55 37.46 18.91
N LEU A 52 -5.60 38.08 19.62
CA LEU A 52 -5.29 37.74 21.01
C LEU A 52 -6.48 38.00 21.94
N ALA A 53 -7.20 39.12 21.74
CA ALA A 53 -8.41 39.44 22.49
C ALA A 53 -9.54 38.43 22.24
N ALA A 54 -9.72 37.97 21.00
CA ALA A 54 -10.70 36.95 20.66
C ALA A 54 -10.37 35.61 21.32
N ILE A 55 -9.10 35.17 21.28
CA ILE A 55 -8.64 33.92 21.93
C ILE A 55 -8.89 33.98 23.44
N ARG A 56 -8.48 35.07 24.10
CA ARG A 56 -8.71 35.25 25.54
C ARG A 56 -10.18 35.27 25.91
N THR A 57 -11.01 35.92 25.08
CA THR A 57 -12.46 35.97 25.29
C THR A 57 -13.07 34.57 25.16
N LEU A 58 -12.68 33.80 24.13
CA LEU A 58 -13.13 32.42 23.97
C LEU A 58 -12.73 31.55 25.17
N ARG A 59 -11.47 31.61 25.61
CA ARG A 59 -10.97 30.86 26.77
C ARG A 59 -11.75 31.19 28.04
N LYS A 60 -12.05 32.48 28.26
CA LYS A 60 -12.88 32.92 29.38
C LYS A 60 -14.26 32.27 29.33
N LEU A 61 -14.93 32.30 28.17
CA LEU A 61 -16.25 31.69 27.97
C LEU A 61 -16.24 30.18 28.21
N GLU A 62 -15.21 29.48 27.72
CA GLU A 62 -15.02 28.04 27.93
C GLU A 62 -14.81 27.72 29.43
N SER A 63 -14.00 28.51 30.13
CA SER A 63 -13.74 28.33 31.56
C SER A 63 -14.95 28.62 32.44
N GLU A 64 -15.78 29.59 32.04
CA GLU A 64 -17.00 30.00 32.76
C GLU A 64 -18.23 29.18 32.33
N ALA A 65 -18.09 28.29 31.33
CA ALA A 65 -19.14 27.44 30.77
C ALA A 65 -20.46 28.18 30.44
N ARG A 66 -20.35 29.38 29.85
CA ARG A 66 -21.51 30.26 29.54
C ARG A 66 -21.50 30.78 28.10
N PRO A 67 -22.65 31.19 27.54
CA PRO A 67 -22.71 31.82 26.23
C PRO A 67 -22.05 33.22 26.22
N ALA A 68 -21.60 33.65 25.04
CA ALA A 68 -21.05 34.99 24.80
C ALA A 68 -22.14 36.07 24.86
N THR A 69 -21.83 37.21 25.48
CA THR A 69 -22.65 38.42 25.37
C THR A 69 -22.47 39.11 24.02
N GLU A 70 -23.36 40.05 23.65
CA GLU A 70 -23.23 40.80 22.39
C GLU A 70 -21.87 41.54 22.28
N GLU A 71 -21.37 42.12 23.37
CA GLU A 71 -20.06 42.76 23.40
C GLU A 71 -18.89 41.78 23.21
N GLU A 72 -19.03 40.54 23.72
CA GLU A 72 -18.03 39.49 23.56
C GLU A 72 -18.08 38.91 22.14
N LYS A 73 -19.26 38.72 21.55
CA LYS A 73 -19.44 38.33 20.13
C LYS A 73 -18.82 39.37 19.19
N ALA A 74 -18.99 40.66 19.48
CA ALA A 74 -18.35 41.76 18.75
C ALA A 74 -16.82 41.70 18.80
N LYS A 75 -16.21 41.15 19.87
CA LYS A 75 -14.76 40.94 19.95
C LYS A 75 -14.33 39.69 19.18
N LEU A 76 -15.10 38.61 19.31
CA LEU A 76 -14.81 37.31 18.67
C LEU A 76 -14.87 37.39 17.13
N VAL A 77 -15.84 38.11 16.57
CA VAL A 77 -16.02 38.23 15.11
C VAL A 77 -14.87 39.00 14.41
N LYS A 78 -14.06 39.74 15.18
CA LYS A 78 -12.89 40.50 14.70
C LYS A 78 -11.63 39.65 14.55
N TYR A 79 -11.68 38.36 14.87
CA TYR A 79 -10.58 37.45 14.62
C TYR A 79 -10.35 37.30 13.10
N VAL A 80 -9.15 37.64 12.65
CA VAL A 80 -8.75 37.66 11.22
C VAL A 80 -7.74 36.57 10.87
N GLY A 81 -7.51 35.61 11.78
CA GLY A 81 -6.57 34.51 11.57
C GLY A 81 -5.13 34.97 11.37
N TRP A 82 -4.29 34.07 10.84
CA TRP A 82 -2.84 34.26 10.83
C TRP A 82 -2.24 34.57 9.46
N GLY A 83 -3.05 34.51 8.38
CA GLY A 83 -2.57 34.71 7.00
C GLY A 83 -1.95 36.08 6.73
N ALA A 84 -2.46 37.12 7.38
CA ALA A 84 -1.91 38.48 7.28
C ALA A 84 -0.78 38.78 8.29
N LEU A 85 -0.43 37.82 9.17
CA LEU A 85 0.51 37.99 10.29
C LEU A 85 1.64 36.94 10.32
N PRO A 86 2.27 36.55 9.18
CA PRO A 86 3.31 35.52 9.20
C PRO A 86 4.54 35.93 10.03
N GLN A 87 4.74 37.23 10.24
CA GLN A 87 5.90 37.77 10.96
C GLN A 87 5.93 37.36 12.45
N VAL A 88 4.78 37.03 13.05
CA VAL A 88 4.74 36.59 14.46
C VAL A 88 5.35 35.20 14.66
N PHE A 89 5.38 34.38 13.60
CA PHE A 89 5.93 33.01 13.64
C PHE A 89 7.38 32.91 13.12
N ASP A 90 7.96 34.03 12.66
CA ASP A 90 9.37 34.09 12.24
C ASP A 90 10.29 34.21 13.46
N GLU A 91 11.00 33.14 13.79
CA GLU A 91 11.88 33.06 14.97
C GLU A 91 12.98 34.12 14.97
N PHE A 92 13.41 34.58 13.79
CA PHE A 92 14.50 35.55 13.63
C PHE A 92 14.03 37.01 13.64
N ASN A 93 12.72 37.26 13.62
CA ASN A 93 12.17 38.61 13.62
C ASN A 93 12.05 39.20 15.03
N VAL A 94 13.06 39.95 15.45
CA VAL A 94 13.15 40.57 16.80
C VAL A 94 12.02 41.58 17.09
N LEU A 95 11.41 42.20 16.06
CA LEU A 95 10.35 43.20 16.22
C LEU A 95 9.01 42.60 16.68
N TRP A 96 8.87 41.27 16.63
CA TRP A 96 7.67 40.52 16.99
C TRP A 96 7.86 39.59 18.20
N LEU A 97 9.01 39.68 18.89
CA LEU A 97 9.36 38.80 20.01
C LEU A 97 8.31 38.84 21.13
N GLU A 98 7.88 40.04 21.54
CA GLU A 98 6.90 40.22 22.61
C GLU A 98 5.53 39.62 22.24
N GLN A 99 5.08 39.86 21.00
CA GLN A 99 3.82 39.32 20.47
C GLN A 99 3.87 37.79 20.37
N ARG A 100 5.01 37.22 19.94
CA ARG A 100 5.20 35.77 19.86
C ARG A 100 5.15 35.11 21.23
N GLU A 101 5.82 35.68 22.23
CA GLU A 101 5.78 35.16 23.60
C GLU A 101 4.40 35.30 24.25
N ALA A 102 3.69 36.40 23.98
CA ALA A 102 2.29 36.54 24.40
C ALA A 102 1.39 35.47 23.76
N LEU A 103 1.58 35.15 22.48
CA LEU A 103 0.81 34.13 21.78
C LEU A 103 1.09 32.71 22.30
N ARG A 104 2.36 32.38 22.56
CA ARG A 104 2.80 31.09 23.11
C ARG A 104 2.21 30.80 24.51
N LYS A 105 1.90 31.83 25.28
CA LYS A 105 1.28 31.69 26.61
C LYS A 105 -0.22 31.36 26.54
N GLU A 106 -0.89 31.73 25.46
CA GLU A 106 -2.35 31.59 25.33
C GLU A 106 -2.78 30.34 24.54
N LEU A 107 -1.89 29.83 23.67
CA LEU A 107 -2.15 28.65 22.82
C LEU A 107 -1.45 27.41 23.37
N THR A 108 -2.07 26.24 23.21
CA THR A 108 -1.36 24.97 23.40
C THR A 108 -0.30 24.78 22.31
N LYS A 109 0.60 23.81 22.50
CA LYS A 109 1.64 23.51 21.50
C LYS A 109 1.02 23.14 20.14
N GLU A 110 -0.04 22.33 20.15
CA GLU A 110 -0.78 21.90 18.97
C GLU A 110 -1.50 23.07 18.28
N GLU A 111 -2.17 23.94 19.06
CA GLU A 111 -2.84 25.13 18.53
C GLU A 111 -1.85 26.13 17.93
N TYR A 112 -0.66 26.28 18.53
CA TYR A 112 0.40 27.14 18.03
C TYR A 112 1.00 26.62 16.71
N GLU A 113 1.25 25.31 16.61
CA GLU A 113 1.71 24.67 15.37
C GLU A 113 0.66 24.78 14.26
N PHE A 114 -0.62 24.59 14.59
CA PHE A 114 -1.73 24.74 13.65
C PHE A 114 -1.88 26.21 13.18
N ALA A 115 -1.84 27.17 14.10
CA ALA A 115 -1.84 28.61 13.81
C ALA A 115 -0.68 29.01 12.88
N ARG A 116 0.50 28.43 13.08
CA ARG A 116 1.66 28.63 12.19
C ARG A 116 1.43 28.03 10.81
N SER A 117 0.82 26.85 10.71
CA SER A 117 0.59 26.18 9.42
C SER A 117 -0.45 26.92 8.56
N THR A 118 -1.38 27.64 9.17
CA THR A 118 -2.47 28.37 8.51
C THR A 118 -2.08 29.77 8.01
N THR A 119 -0.84 30.23 8.22
CA THR A 119 -0.34 31.51 7.68
C THR A 119 -0.36 31.59 6.16
N LEU A 120 -0.43 30.45 5.47
CA LEU A 120 -0.48 30.39 4.00
C LEU A 120 -1.89 30.48 3.43
N ASN A 121 -2.93 30.14 4.21
CA ASN A 121 -4.27 29.85 3.67
C ASN A 121 -5.43 30.60 4.37
N ALA A 122 -5.20 31.26 5.51
CA ALA A 122 -6.27 31.92 6.28
C ALA A 122 -6.45 33.39 5.87
N HIS A 123 -7.30 33.65 4.86
CA HIS A 123 -7.69 35.00 4.42
C HIS A 123 -9.21 35.17 4.44
N TYR A 124 -9.69 36.18 5.17
CA TYR A 124 -11.12 36.46 5.30
C TYR A 124 -11.64 37.40 4.21
N THR A 125 -12.86 37.16 3.75
CA THR A 125 -13.51 37.89 2.66
C THR A 125 -13.98 39.27 3.12
N ALA A 126 -13.87 40.28 2.26
CA ALA A 126 -14.34 41.63 2.55
C ALA A 126 -15.88 41.69 2.67
N PRO A 127 -16.46 42.39 3.67
CA PRO A 127 -17.91 42.49 3.86
C PRO A 127 -18.67 42.99 2.62
N VAL A 128 -18.08 43.92 1.86
CA VAL A 128 -18.66 44.44 0.62
C VAL A 128 -18.89 43.34 -0.42
N VAL A 129 -17.96 42.38 -0.54
CA VAL A 129 -18.06 41.26 -1.48
C VAL A 129 -19.14 40.27 -1.03
N ILE A 130 -19.18 39.94 0.25
CA ILE A 130 -20.22 39.06 0.84
C ILE A 130 -21.61 39.68 0.66
N GLY A 131 -21.75 40.98 0.94
CA GLY A 131 -22.99 41.72 0.74
C GLY A 131 -23.49 41.65 -0.69
N SER A 132 -22.62 41.86 -1.68
CA SER A 132 -22.96 41.73 -3.10
C SER A 132 -23.33 40.30 -3.51
N MET A 133 -22.72 39.27 -2.89
CA MET A 133 -23.12 37.89 -3.12
C MET A 133 -24.56 37.62 -2.66
N TYR A 134 -24.95 38.12 -1.48
CA TYR A 134 -26.34 38.04 -1.03
C TYR A 134 -27.31 38.89 -1.86
N GLN A 135 -26.87 40.03 -2.41
CA GLN A 135 -27.67 40.80 -3.38
C GLN A 135 -27.96 39.97 -4.65
N ALA A 136 -26.96 39.24 -5.16
CA ALA A 136 -27.16 38.34 -6.29
C ALA A 136 -28.10 37.17 -5.96
N LEU A 137 -27.99 36.59 -4.76
CA LEU A 137 -28.92 35.54 -4.30
C LEU A 137 -30.37 36.03 -4.21
N ALA A 138 -30.56 37.23 -3.66
CA ALA A 138 -31.88 37.87 -3.62
C ALA A 138 -32.43 38.10 -5.03
N ARG A 139 -31.57 38.52 -5.98
CA ARG A 139 -31.93 38.66 -7.40
C ARG A 139 -32.31 37.32 -8.03
N PHE A 140 -31.61 36.23 -7.70
CA PHE A 140 -31.98 34.89 -8.17
C PHE A 140 -33.31 34.38 -7.58
N GLY A 141 -33.87 35.04 -6.57
CA GLY A 141 -35.14 34.67 -5.93
C GLY A 141 -34.98 33.83 -4.67
N PHE A 142 -33.77 33.71 -4.11
CA PHE A 142 -33.54 32.98 -2.86
C PHE A 142 -34.07 33.78 -1.66
N GLN A 143 -35.13 33.28 -1.00
CA GLN A 143 -35.79 33.93 0.14
C GLN A 143 -35.47 33.27 1.49
N GLY A 144 -34.78 32.13 1.48
CA GLY A 144 -34.43 31.33 2.67
C GLY A 144 -34.48 29.84 2.39
N GLY A 145 -33.75 29.05 3.19
CA GLY A 145 -33.65 27.61 3.04
C GLY A 145 -32.49 27.01 3.84
N ARG A 146 -32.02 25.82 3.43
CA ARG A 146 -30.84 25.19 4.03
C ARG A 146 -29.58 25.70 3.34
N ILE A 147 -28.76 26.46 4.06
CA ILE A 147 -27.51 27.06 3.59
C ILE A 147 -26.33 26.23 4.09
N LEU A 148 -25.42 25.88 3.18
CA LEU A 148 -24.13 25.25 3.48
C LEU A 148 -23.00 26.25 3.23
N GLU A 149 -22.19 26.50 4.24
CA GLU A 149 -20.91 27.20 4.11
C GLU A 149 -19.77 26.19 4.36
N PRO A 150 -19.18 25.60 3.31
CA PRO A 150 -18.23 24.49 3.43
C PRO A 150 -16.84 24.89 3.96
N ALA A 151 -16.51 26.19 3.99
CA ALA A 151 -15.31 26.76 4.61
C ALA A 151 -15.67 28.09 5.29
N CYS A 152 -16.25 28.02 6.49
CA CYS A 152 -16.92 29.17 7.10
C CYS A 152 -16.01 30.14 7.87
N GLY A 153 -14.79 29.74 8.24
CA GLY A 153 -13.94 30.56 9.09
C GLY A 153 -14.66 30.90 10.40
N VAL A 154 -14.58 32.17 10.82
CA VAL A 154 -15.35 32.68 11.97
C VAL A 154 -16.80 33.00 11.62
N GLY A 155 -17.28 32.63 10.43
CA GLY A 155 -18.65 32.76 9.93
C GLY A 155 -19.03 34.17 9.43
N HIS A 156 -18.15 34.86 8.68
CA HIS A 156 -18.50 36.19 8.14
C HIS A 156 -19.67 36.15 7.16
N PHE A 157 -19.85 35.08 6.37
CA PHE A 157 -21.04 34.93 5.53
C PHE A 157 -22.30 34.77 6.40
N ILE A 158 -22.24 33.98 7.48
CA ILE A 158 -23.36 33.80 8.43
C ILE A 158 -23.79 35.14 9.06
N GLY A 159 -22.82 35.95 9.51
CA GLY A 159 -23.11 37.23 10.18
C GLY A 159 -23.63 38.33 9.26
N LEU A 160 -23.43 38.20 7.94
CA LEU A 160 -23.85 39.17 6.91
C LEU A 160 -25.07 38.72 6.11
N VAL A 161 -25.67 37.55 6.37
CA VAL A 161 -26.92 37.12 5.74
C VAL A 161 -28.00 38.19 5.95
N PRO A 162 -28.76 38.65 4.93
CA PRO A 162 -29.88 39.57 5.16
C PRO A 162 -30.91 39.03 6.16
N GLU A 163 -31.50 39.89 6.99
CA GLU A 163 -32.34 39.48 8.12
C GLU A 163 -33.53 38.62 7.69
N ASP A 164 -34.22 39.01 6.61
CA ASP A 164 -35.36 38.26 6.07
C ASP A 164 -34.99 36.85 5.59
N ILE A 165 -33.78 36.69 5.05
CA ILE A 165 -33.26 35.39 4.59
C ILE A 165 -32.84 34.56 5.80
N LEU A 166 -32.12 35.15 6.76
CA LEU A 166 -31.63 34.43 7.94
C LEU A 166 -32.78 33.88 8.79
N ARG A 167 -33.85 34.65 9.00
CA ARG A 167 -35.04 34.22 9.77
C ARG A 167 -35.74 33.00 9.16
N ARG A 168 -35.58 32.78 7.85
CA ARG A 168 -36.16 31.67 7.08
C ARG A 168 -35.14 30.58 6.72
N SER A 169 -33.92 30.67 7.24
CA SER A 169 -32.83 29.78 6.87
C SER A 169 -32.30 28.95 8.04
N THR A 170 -31.73 27.81 7.70
CA THR A 170 -30.87 27.02 8.60
C THR A 170 -29.48 27.01 7.99
N VAL A 171 -28.46 27.30 8.79
CA VAL A 171 -27.07 27.42 8.30
C VAL A 171 -26.23 26.31 8.90
N THR A 172 -25.58 25.53 8.04
CA THR A 172 -24.52 24.58 8.40
C THR A 172 -23.19 25.15 7.95
N GLY A 173 -22.28 25.40 8.89
CA GLY A 173 -20.92 25.87 8.61
C GLY A 173 -19.89 24.78 8.91
N ILE A 174 -18.95 24.57 8.00
CA ILE A 174 -17.83 23.64 8.17
C ILE A 174 -16.53 24.43 8.26
N GLU A 175 -15.73 24.17 9.28
CA GLU A 175 -14.43 24.81 9.46
C GLU A 175 -13.40 23.76 9.91
N ILE A 176 -12.22 23.78 9.28
CA ILE A 176 -11.17 22.80 9.55
C ILE A 176 -10.34 23.18 10.78
N ASP A 177 -10.17 24.48 11.05
CA ASP A 177 -9.44 24.99 12.21
C ASP A 177 -10.29 24.85 13.50
N PRO A 178 -9.87 24.01 14.47
CA PRO A 178 -10.62 23.82 15.71
C PRO A 178 -10.75 25.10 16.55
N LEU A 179 -9.80 26.03 16.51
CA LEU A 179 -9.89 27.30 17.22
C LEU A 179 -10.96 28.19 16.56
N THR A 180 -10.85 28.37 15.26
CA THR A 180 -11.77 29.19 14.46
C THR A 180 -13.21 28.64 14.50
N ALA A 181 -13.39 27.31 14.44
CA ALA A 181 -14.70 26.66 14.57
C ALA A 181 -15.37 26.92 15.93
N ARG A 182 -14.58 26.92 17.02
CA ARG A 182 -15.07 27.26 18.36
C ARG A 182 -15.45 28.73 18.47
N ILE A 183 -14.67 29.63 17.87
CA ILE A 183 -15.02 31.06 17.75
C ILE A 183 -16.36 31.20 16.99
N ALA A 184 -16.49 30.58 15.81
CA ALA A 184 -17.72 30.62 15.02
C ALA A 184 -18.94 30.11 15.80
N LYS A 185 -18.78 29.01 16.55
CA LYS A 185 -19.86 28.46 17.41
C LYS A 185 -20.26 29.39 18.55
N ALA A 186 -19.31 30.13 19.13
CA ALA A 186 -19.59 31.13 20.16
C ALA A 186 -20.30 32.38 19.60
N VAL A 187 -20.00 32.75 18.35
CA VAL A 187 -20.60 33.89 17.65
C VAL A 187 -21.99 33.55 17.09
N TYR A 188 -22.18 32.32 16.60
CA TYR A 188 -23.42 31.84 15.96
C TYR A 188 -23.98 30.58 16.63
N PRO A 189 -24.50 30.68 17.86
CA PRO A 189 -24.95 29.51 18.63
C PRO A 189 -26.17 28.78 18.04
N ASP A 190 -26.98 29.44 17.21
CA ASP A 190 -28.16 28.83 16.57
C ASP A 190 -27.81 28.12 15.24
N SER A 191 -26.56 28.21 14.76
CA SER A 191 -26.08 27.57 13.53
C SER A 191 -25.37 26.24 13.80
N ASP A 192 -25.48 25.28 12.88
CA ASP A 192 -24.78 23.99 12.96
C ASP A 192 -23.32 24.17 12.49
N ILE A 193 -22.43 24.54 13.42
CA ILE A 193 -21.00 24.71 13.16
C ILE A 193 -20.25 23.43 13.50
N ARG A 194 -19.54 22.86 12.51
CA ARG A 194 -18.78 21.62 12.66
C ARG A 194 -17.29 21.86 12.45
N GLY A 195 -16.50 21.63 13.50
CA GLY A 195 -15.04 21.72 13.49
C GLY A 195 -14.40 20.45 12.93
N GLN A 196 -14.40 20.28 11.62
CA GLN A 196 -13.85 19.12 10.92
C GLN A 196 -13.60 19.44 9.44
N PRO A 197 -12.74 18.69 8.73
CA PRO A 197 -12.54 18.90 7.30
C PRO A 197 -13.82 18.65 6.47
N PHE A 198 -13.97 19.36 5.35
CA PHE A 198 -15.18 19.29 4.51
C PHE A 198 -15.42 17.88 3.94
N GLU A 199 -14.36 17.21 3.49
CA GLU A 199 -14.36 15.84 2.96
C GLU A 199 -14.69 14.76 4.00
N GLN A 200 -14.62 15.11 5.29
CA GLN A 200 -14.98 14.23 6.39
C GLN A 200 -16.40 14.51 6.90
N SER A 201 -17.04 15.57 6.41
CA SER A 201 -18.34 15.97 6.88
C SER A 201 -19.44 15.07 6.32
N LYS A 202 -20.05 14.28 7.22
CA LYS A 202 -21.24 13.46 6.91
C LYS A 202 -22.47 14.34 6.72
N LEU A 203 -22.52 15.00 5.57
CA LEU A 203 -23.64 15.82 5.10
C LEU A 203 -24.47 15.00 4.11
N ALA A 204 -25.79 15.09 4.23
CA ALA A 204 -26.72 14.44 3.31
C ALA A 204 -26.55 15.00 1.89
N ASP A 205 -26.53 14.10 0.90
CA ASP A 205 -26.46 14.46 -0.51
C ASP A 205 -27.83 14.98 -0.97
N GLY A 206 -27.84 15.98 -1.86
CA GLY A 206 -29.07 16.59 -2.38
C GLY A 206 -29.96 17.26 -1.32
N PHE A 207 -29.40 17.71 -0.21
CA PHE A 207 -30.14 18.21 0.95
C PHE A 207 -30.22 19.73 1.04
N TYR A 208 -29.18 20.45 0.59
CA TYR A 208 -29.05 21.90 0.76
C TYR A 208 -29.63 22.69 -0.41
N ASP A 209 -30.21 23.85 -0.11
CA ASP A 209 -30.77 24.77 -1.10
C ASP A 209 -29.71 25.68 -1.71
N LEU A 210 -28.70 26.05 -0.91
CA LEU A 210 -27.62 26.95 -1.27
C LEU A 210 -26.30 26.46 -0.66
N ALA A 211 -25.23 26.41 -1.46
CA ALA A 211 -23.87 26.42 -0.92
C ALA A 211 -23.17 27.74 -1.29
N ILE A 212 -22.65 28.45 -0.29
CA ILE A 212 -21.99 29.75 -0.45
C ILE A 212 -20.73 29.81 0.42
N SER A 213 -19.60 30.27 -0.13
CA SER A 213 -18.31 30.29 0.58
C SER A 213 -17.26 31.11 -0.16
N ASN A 214 -16.21 31.50 0.56
CA ASN A 214 -14.89 31.69 -0.02
C ASN A 214 -14.09 30.39 0.14
N VAL A 215 -13.79 29.68 -0.96
CA VAL A 215 -13.12 28.38 -0.88
C VAL A 215 -11.60 28.57 -0.76
N PRO A 216 -10.87 27.68 -0.07
CA PRO A 216 -9.42 27.80 0.05
C PRO A 216 -8.73 27.69 -1.31
N PHE A 217 -7.67 28.50 -1.55
CA PHE A 217 -6.88 28.47 -2.78
C PHE A 217 -5.59 27.66 -2.57
N GLY A 218 -5.18 26.87 -3.56
CA GLY A 218 -3.97 26.05 -3.46
C GLY A 218 -3.87 24.98 -4.54
N ASP A 219 -2.64 24.55 -4.82
CA ASP A 219 -2.32 23.47 -5.76
C ASP A 219 -1.98 22.16 -4.99
N TYR A 220 -2.85 21.82 -4.05
CA TYR A 220 -2.80 20.56 -3.31
C TYR A 220 -4.17 19.89 -3.39
N THR A 221 -4.17 18.56 -3.33
CA THR A 221 -5.38 17.74 -3.46
C THR A 221 -5.83 17.23 -2.10
N VAL A 222 -7.13 17.03 -1.95
CA VAL A 222 -7.73 16.40 -0.76
C VAL A 222 -8.05 14.94 -1.05
N HIS A 223 -7.90 14.09 -0.04
CA HIS A 223 -8.29 12.69 -0.15
C HIS A 223 -9.79 12.52 0.12
N ASP A 224 -10.57 12.43 -0.96
CA ASP A 224 -11.98 12.06 -0.94
C ASP A 224 -12.20 10.94 -1.97
N PRO A 225 -12.48 9.69 -1.56
CA PRO A 225 -12.64 8.55 -2.47
C PRO A 225 -13.62 8.78 -3.62
N ARG A 226 -14.61 9.68 -3.46
CA ARG A 226 -15.56 10.04 -4.52
C ARG A 226 -14.89 10.82 -5.68
N TRP A 227 -13.83 11.57 -5.37
CA TRP A 227 -13.19 12.54 -6.26
C TRP A 227 -11.69 12.30 -6.51
N ASN A 228 -11.06 11.35 -5.80
CA ASN A 228 -9.62 11.04 -5.88
C ASN A 228 -9.09 10.80 -7.31
N ASN A 229 -9.91 10.21 -8.18
CA ASN A 229 -9.52 9.92 -9.57
C ASN A 229 -9.25 11.19 -10.40
N TYR A 230 -9.86 12.31 -10.03
CA TYR A 230 -9.71 13.59 -10.73
C TYR A 230 -8.51 14.41 -10.28
N LYS A 231 -7.97 14.13 -9.08
CA LYS A 231 -6.86 14.89 -8.46
C LYS A 231 -7.09 16.41 -8.50
N PHE A 232 -8.32 16.83 -8.19
CA PHE A 232 -8.67 18.25 -8.21
C PHE A 232 -7.83 19.06 -7.21
N PRO A 233 -7.31 20.23 -7.61
CA PRO A 233 -6.84 21.23 -6.67
C PRO A 233 -7.93 21.56 -5.64
N ILE A 234 -7.53 21.98 -4.43
CA ILE A 234 -8.44 22.20 -3.31
C ILE A 234 -9.69 23.02 -3.68
N HIS A 235 -9.54 24.14 -4.38
CA HIS A 235 -10.66 25.01 -4.75
C HIS A 235 -11.63 24.35 -5.72
N ASP A 236 -11.12 23.52 -6.64
CA ASP A 236 -11.93 22.76 -7.59
C ASP A 236 -12.67 21.59 -6.92
N TYR A 237 -12.03 20.96 -5.92
CA TYR A 237 -12.65 19.94 -5.09
C TYR A 237 -13.90 20.48 -4.37
N PHE A 238 -13.85 21.70 -3.82
CA PHE A 238 -15.00 22.30 -3.15
C PHE A 238 -16.21 22.48 -4.09
N PHE A 239 -15.99 22.86 -5.36
CA PHE A 239 -17.08 22.88 -6.35
C PHE A 239 -17.70 21.50 -6.55
N ALA A 240 -16.88 20.48 -6.80
CA ALA A 240 -17.34 19.13 -7.07
C ALA A 240 -18.07 18.52 -5.85
N ALA A 241 -17.47 18.62 -4.67
CA ALA A 241 -18.02 18.06 -3.43
C ALA A 241 -19.28 18.79 -2.95
N SER A 242 -19.33 20.12 -3.02
CA SER A 242 -20.54 20.86 -2.65
C SER A 242 -21.68 20.67 -3.64
N LEU A 243 -21.39 20.42 -4.92
CA LEU A 243 -22.42 20.11 -5.92
C LEU A 243 -23.22 18.85 -5.55
N ASP A 244 -22.60 17.83 -4.97
CA ASP A 244 -23.32 16.63 -4.50
C ASP A 244 -24.26 16.92 -3.33
N LYS A 245 -23.93 17.91 -2.48
CA LYS A 245 -24.71 18.29 -1.30
C LYS A 245 -25.92 19.16 -1.64
N VAL A 246 -25.82 19.96 -2.71
CA VAL A 246 -26.90 20.82 -3.18
C VAL A 246 -27.98 19.99 -3.88
N ARG A 247 -29.25 20.27 -3.58
CA ARG A 247 -30.39 19.59 -4.22
C ARG A 247 -30.52 19.99 -5.70
N PRO A 248 -31.16 19.17 -6.55
CA PRO A 248 -31.54 19.60 -7.88
C PRO A 248 -32.35 20.91 -7.84
N GLY A 249 -31.99 21.87 -8.70
CA GLY A 249 -32.53 23.24 -8.69
C GLY A 249 -31.96 24.19 -7.62
N GLY A 250 -31.08 23.70 -6.74
CA GLY A 250 -30.38 24.52 -5.74
C GLY A 250 -29.21 25.32 -6.33
N LEU A 251 -28.68 26.26 -5.55
CA LEU A 251 -27.66 27.22 -5.97
C LEU A 251 -26.28 26.92 -5.39
N LEU A 252 -25.22 27.20 -6.16
CA LEU A 252 -23.83 27.15 -5.73
C LEU A 252 -23.17 28.51 -6.04
N MET A 253 -22.54 29.14 -5.06
CA MET A 253 -21.95 30.47 -5.21
C MET A 253 -20.63 30.60 -4.45
N PHE A 254 -19.50 30.51 -5.16
CA PHE A 254 -18.18 30.50 -4.53
C PHE A 254 -17.25 31.59 -5.04
N ILE A 255 -16.42 32.11 -4.14
CA ILE A 255 -15.22 32.88 -4.48
C ILE A 255 -14.08 31.87 -4.66
N THR A 256 -13.41 31.88 -5.81
CA THR A 256 -12.31 30.98 -6.17
C THR A 256 -11.16 31.74 -6.83
N SER A 257 -10.02 31.09 -7.02
CA SER A 257 -8.91 31.65 -7.81
C SER A 257 -9.31 31.78 -9.29
N ARG A 258 -8.70 32.73 -10.03
CA ARG A 258 -8.86 32.82 -11.50
C ARG A 258 -8.58 31.50 -12.24
N GLY A 259 -7.78 30.63 -11.62
CA GLY A 259 -7.37 29.34 -12.17
C GLY A 259 -8.55 28.41 -12.46
N THR A 260 -9.66 28.48 -11.71
CA THR A 260 -10.85 27.64 -11.98
C THR A 260 -11.42 27.89 -13.38
N MET A 261 -11.49 29.15 -13.80
CA MET A 261 -12.06 29.55 -15.09
C MET A 261 -11.02 29.54 -16.22
N ASP A 262 -9.78 30.00 -15.95
CA ASP A 262 -8.79 30.26 -17.00
C ASP A 262 -7.78 29.12 -17.24
N LYS A 263 -7.72 28.08 -16.38
CA LYS A 263 -6.76 26.97 -16.58
C LYS A 263 -7.05 26.19 -17.86
N LEU A 264 -6.00 25.71 -18.53
CA LEU A 264 -6.12 24.87 -19.73
C LEU A 264 -6.82 23.53 -19.48
N ASP A 265 -6.66 22.97 -18.27
CA ASP A 265 -7.36 21.75 -17.87
C ASP A 265 -8.88 21.99 -17.73
N SER A 266 -9.66 21.44 -18.67
CA SER A 266 -11.12 21.59 -18.73
C SER A 266 -11.88 20.64 -17.79
N THR A 267 -11.22 19.69 -17.10
CA THR A 267 -11.86 18.56 -16.40
C THR A 267 -12.98 18.99 -15.44
N LEU A 268 -12.73 20.01 -14.60
CA LEU A 268 -13.77 20.51 -13.68
C LEU A 268 -14.90 21.21 -14.45
N ARG A 269 -14.58 22.03 -15.46
CA ARG A 269 -15.60 22.78 -16.24
C ARG A 269 -16.49 21.83 -17.03
N GLU A 270 -15.94 20.73 -17.55
CA GLU A 270 -16.72 19.66 -18.19
C GLU A 270 -17.66 18.98 -17.18
N LEU A 271 -17.15 18.62 -15.99
CA LEU A 271 -17.96 18.03 -14.93
C LEU A 271 -19.10 18.96 -14.50
N LEU A 272 -18.80 20.23 -14.24
CA LEU A 272 -19.80 21.20 -13.78
C LEU A 272 -20.81 21.53 -14.88
N SER A 273 -20.37 21.76 -16.11
CA SER A 273 -21.26 22.16 -17.21
C SER A 273 -22.26 21.09 -17.63
N THR A 274 -22.03 19.82 -17.31
CA THR A 274 -22.99 18.73 -17.54
C THR A 274 -24.04 18.59 -16.45
N ARG A 275 -23.79 19.17 -15.26
CA ARG A 275 -24.64 19.04 -14.06
C ARG A 275 -25.22 20.37 -13.57
N THR A 276 -24.73 21.48 -14.10
CA THR A 276 -25.09 22.84 -13.67
C THR A 276 -25.29 23.76 -14.86
N GLU A 277 -26.09 24.80 -14.62
CA GLU A 277 -26.20 25.99 -15.47
C GLU A 277 -25.37 27.12 -14.85
N LEU A 278 -24.55 27.79 -15.65
CA LEU A 278 -23.84 29.00 -15.24
C LEU A 278 -24.78 30.20 -15.27
N LEU A 279 -25.11 30.74 -14.10
CA LEU A 279 -25.92 31.95 -13.95
C LEU A 279 -25.08 33.22 -14.23
N GLY A 280 -23.79 33.18 -13.87
CA GLY A 280 -22.82 34.22 -14.18
C GLY A 280 -21.52 34.07 -13.39
N ALA A 281 -20.49 34.81 -13.78
CA ALA A 281 -19.24 34.92 -13.05
C ALA A 281 -18.78 36.40 -12.99
N ILE A 282 -18.16 36.82 -11.89
CA ILE A 282 -17.64 38.19 -11.73
C ILE A 282 -16.17 38.09 -11.32
N ARG A 283 -15.25 38.72 -12.08
CA ARG A 283 -13.82 38.77 -11.74
C ARG A 283 -13.49 40.02 -10.95
N LEU A 284 -12.88 39.84 -9.78
CA LEU A 284 -12.50 40.90 -8.85
C LEU A 284 -11.07 41.38 -9.11
N PRO A 285 -10.79 42.67 -8.90
CA PRO A 285 -9.44 43.20 -9.03
C PRO A 285 -8.50 42.62 -7.95
N ASN A 286 -7.21 42.58 -8.25
CA ASN A 286 -6.21 41.97 -7.38
C ASN A 286 -6.12 42.60 -5.97
N ASP A 287 -6.48 43.86 -5.82
CA ASP A 287 -6.48 44.59 -4.55
C ASP A 287 -7.78 44.47 -3.75
N ALA A 288 -8.78 43.72 -4.24
CA ALA A 288 -10.09 43.57 -3.60
C ALA A 288 -10.01 43.06 -2.14
N PHE A 289 -8.98 42.29 -1.81
CA PHE A 289 -8.75 41.76 -0.45
C PHE A 289 -7.56 42.38 0.27
N LYS A 290 -6.88 43.38 -0.32
CA LYS A 290 -5.65 43.97 0.23
C LYS A 290 -5.85 44.63 1.59
N LYS A 291 -6.93 45.39 1.78
CA LYS A 291 -7.24 46.07 3.06
C LYS A 291 -7.55 45.07 4.18
N ASN A 292 -8.35 44.05 3.89
CA ASN A 292 -8.88 43.13 4.91
C ASN A 292 -7.93 41.97 5.20
N ALA A 293 -7.43 41.29 4.16
CA ALA A 293 -6.64 40.07 4.25
C ALA A 293 -5.15 40.25 3.90
N GLY A 294 -4.73 41.44 3.43
CA GLY A 294 -3.32 41.74 3.18
C GLY A 294 -2.74 41.09 1.91
N THR A 295 -3.59 40.56 1.02
CA THR A 295 -3.19 39.82 -0.18
C THR A 295 -3.56 40.57 -1.46
N GLU A 296 -2.73 40.39 -2.50
CA GLU A 296 -2.97 40.90 -3.85
C GLU A 296 -3.16 39.69 -4.79
N VAL A 297 -4.40 39.29 -5.05
CA VAL A 297 -4.73 38.11 -5.87
C VAL A 297 -6.00 38.34 -6.68
N THR A 298 -5.98 37.96 -7.96
CA THR A 298 -7.17 38.01 -8.83
C THR A 298 -8.06 36.79 -8.58
N THR A 299 -9.33 37.03 -8.26
CA THR A 299 -10.31 35.98 -7.88
C THR A 299 -11.62 36.13 -8.65
N ASP A 300 -12.34 35.04 -8.80
CA ASP A 300 -13.64 34.98 -9.48
C ASP A 300 -14.76 34.60 -8.48
N ILE A 301 -15.91 35.27 -8.59
CA ILE A 301 -17.18 34.82 -7.97
C ILE A 301 -17.94 34.03 -9.03
N ILE A 302 -18.14 32.73 -8.82
CA ILE A 302 -18.83 31.84 -9.77
C ILE A 302 -20.20 31.46 -9.21
N MET A 303 -21.25 31.63 -10.02
CA MET A 303 -22.64 31.39 -9.63
C MET A 303 -23.28 30.33 -10.53
N LEU A 304 -23.68 29.21 -9.95
CA LEU A 304 -24.22 28.05 -10.66
C LEU A 304 -25.58 27.65 -10.08
N ARG A 305 -26.43 27.06 -10.92
CA ARG A 305 -27.64 26.32 -10.53
C ARG A 305 -27.48 24.86 -10.87
N LYS A 306 -27.74 23.95 -9.93
CA LYS A 306 -27.73 22.51 -10.20
C LYS A 306 -28.94 22.14 -11.06
N LEU A 307 -28.70 21.45 -12.17
CA LEU A 307 -29.76 21.03 -13.08
C LEU A 307 -30.72 20.04 -12.41
N ARG A 308 -32.00 20.09 -12.80
CA ARG A 308 -32.98 19.06 -12.43
C ARG A 308 -32.74 17.79 -13.24
N VAL A 309 -33.23 16.66 -12.73
CA VAL A 309 -33.12 15.38 -13.44
C VAL A 309 -33.82 15.49 -14.80
N GLY A 310 -33.08 15.27 -15.88
CA GLY A 310 -33.57 15.38 -17.26
C GLY A 310 -33.57 16.79 -17.87
N GLU A 311 -33.11 17.81 -17.13
CA GLU A 311 -32.96 19.18 -17.63
C GLU A 311 -31.64 19.31 -18.41
N ALA A 312 -31.69 19.86 -19.63
CA ALA A 312 -30.50 20.15 -20.42
C ALA A 312 -29.88 21.50 -19.97
N PRO A 313 -28.55 21.66 -20.00
CA PRO A 313 -27.92 22.93 -19.70
C PRO A 313 -28.30 23.96 -20.76
N THR A 314 -29.07 24.98 -20.37
CA THR A 314 -29.29 26.21 -21.13
C THR A 314 -28.44 27.28 -20.49
N GLY A 315 -27.56 27.96 -21.22
CA GLY A 315 -26.66 28.94 -20.58
C GLY A 315 -25.59 29.48 -21.52
N THR A 316 -24.84 30.47 -21.05
CA THR A 316 -23.72 31.06 -21.79
C THR A 316 -22.58 30.04 -21.86
N ALA A 317 -21.89 29.92 -23.00
CA ALA A 317 -20.72 29.05 -23.11
C ALA A 317 -19.62 29.52 -22.13
N TRP A 318 -18.97 28.56 -21.45
CA TRP A 318 -17.91 28.82 -20.45
C TRP A 318 -16.95 27.64 -20.25
N LYS A 319 -17.02 26.61 -21.12
CA LYS A 319 -16.22 25.38 -20.99
C LYS A 319 -14.81 25.61 -21.49
N GLU A 320 -14.68 26.35 -22.59
CA GLU A 320 -13.44 26.57 -23.30
C GLU A 320 -12.73 27.83 -22.84
N THR A 321 -11.44 27.90 -23.16
CA THR A 321 -10.64 29.12 -23.03
C THR A 321 -10.35 29.69 -24.42
N ALA A 322 -10.28 31.01 -24.51
CA ALA A 322 -9.96 31.74 -25.74
C ALA A 322 -8.79 32.70 -25.50
N ASP A 323 -8.06 32.98 -26.58
CA ASP A 323 -7.02 34.00 -26.58
C ASP A 323 -7.67 35.39 -26.47
N TYR A 324 -7.14 36.20 -25.57
CA TYR A 324 -7.58 37.57 -25.30
C TYR A 324 -6.37 38.50 -25.34
N ALA A 325 -6.48 39.62 -26.05
CA ALA A 325 -5.46 40.67 -26.03
C ALA A 325 -6.01 41.94 -25.37
N ASN A 326 -5.25 42.55 -24.47
CA ASN A 326 -5.65 43.82 -23.87
C ASN A 326 -5.37 45.04 -24.78
N ASP A 327 -5.71 46.22 -24.28
CA ASP A 327 -5.57 47.52 -24.96
C ASP A 327 -4.12 47.92 -25.33
N ILE A 328 -3.11 47.21 -24.83
CA ILE A 328 -1.69 47.45 -25.15
C ILE A 328 -1.00 46.27 -25.87
N GLY A 329 -1.77 45.26 -26.28
CA GLY A 329 -1.28 44.13 -27.07
C GLY A 329 -0.67 42.97 -26.26
N GLU A 330 -0.85 42.94 -24.93
CA GLU A 330 -0.49 41.77 -24.11
C GLU A 330 -1.54 40.67 -24.33
N ALA A 331 -1.08 39.42 -24.53
CA ALA A 331 -1.93 38.26 -24.77
C ALA A 331 -2.13 37.43 -23.49
N PHE A 332 -3.36 36.95 -23.31
CA PHE A 332 -3.83 36.15 -22.19
C PHE A 332 -4.66 34.98 -22.72
N THR A 333 -4.70 33.88 -21.97
CA THR A 333 -5.71 32.84 -22.16
C THR A 333 -6.77 33.03 -21.07
N LEU A 334 -7.99 33.39 -21.48
CA LEU A 334 -9.12 33.64 -20.57
C LEU A 334 -10.26 32.68 -20.87
N ASN A 335 -11.12 32.42 -19.89
CA ASN A 335 -12.37 31.71 -20.13
C ASN A 335 -13.25 32.44 -21.16
N GLU A 336 -13.91 31.70 -22.06
CA GLU A 336 -14.79 32.24 -23.08
C GLU A 336 -15.95 33.11 -22.52
N TYR A 337 -16.34 32.90 -21.26
CA TYR A 337 -17.31 33.74 -20.57
C TYR A 337 -16.80 35.18 -20.39
N PHE A 338 -15.55 35.38 -19.96
CA PHE A 338 -15.00 36.71 -19.71
C PHE A 338 -14.62 37.44 -20.99
N THR A 339 -14.27 36.71 -22.05
CA THR A 339 -14.01 37.31 -23.36
C THR A 339 -15.28 37.83 -24.02
N THR A 340 -16.41 37.11 -23.84
CA THR A 340 -17.73 37.53 -24.34
C THR A 340 -18.42 38.54 -23.43
N ARG A 341 -18.05 38.61 -22.15
CA ARG A 341 -18.59 39.55 -21.15
C ARG A 341 -17.49 40.31 -20.40
N PRO A 342 -16.71 41.17 -21.08
CA PRO A 342 -15.64 41.92 -20.44
C PRO A 342 -16.14 42.86 -19.34
N GLU A 343 -17.41 43.30 -19.37
CA GLU A 343 -18.04 44.10 -18.33
C GLU A 343 -18.22 43.38 -16.98
N MET A 344 -18.03 42.05 -16.94
CA MET A 344 -18.02 41.24 -15.72
C MET A 344 -16.62 41.15 -15.09
N MET A 345 -15.60 41.78 -15.68
CA MET A 345 -14.28 42.00 -15.08
C MET A 345 -14.20 43.40 -14.47
N LEU A 346 -14.07 43.47 -13.14
CA LEU A 346 -14.09 44.74 -12.40
C LEU A 346 -12.69 45.40 -12.35
N GLY A 347 -12.06 45.58 -13.51
CA GLY A 347 -10.71 46.10 -13.64
C GLY A 347 -10.16 45.92 -15.06
N ARG A 348 -8.84 45.97 -15.23
CA ARG A 348 -8.16 45.76 -16.53
C ARG A 348 -7.13 44.65 -16.45
N MET A 349 -7.17 43.70 -17.38
CA MET A 349 -6.20 42.61 -17.44
C MET A 349 -4.82 43.14 -17.87
N ARG A 350 -3.79 42.81 -17.08
CA ARG A 350 -2.38 43.18 -17.28
C ARG A 350 -1.48 41.98 -16.97
N LEU A 351 -0.29 41.95 -17.56
CA LEU A 351 0.79 41.06 -17.10
C LEU A 351 1.53 41.75 -15.95
N SER A 352 1.06 41.56 -14.72
CA SER A 352 1.61 42.16 -13.50
C SER A 352 1.61 41.12 -12.37
N GLY A 353 2.63 41.12 -11.49
CA GLY A 353 2.66 40.17 -10.37
C GLY A 353 3.97 40.21 -9.58
N ARG A 354 3.88 40.16 -8.24
CA ARG A 354 5.03 40.14 -7.31
C ARG A 354 5.06 38.93 -6.34
N MET A 355 4.00 38.13 -6.29
CA MET A 355 3.80 37.16 -5.19
C MET A 355 4.24 35.71 -5.52
N TYR A 356 4.06 35.25 -6.76
CA TYR A 356 4.43 33.88 -7.18
C TYR A 356 5.47 33.84 -8.31
N ARG A 357 5.35 34.70 -9.33
CA ARG A 357 6.33 34.88 -10.44
C ARG A 357 6.19 36.29 -11.05
N ASP A 358 7.26 36.80 -11.68
CA ASP A 358 7.18 38.00 -12.53
C ASP A 358 6.35 37.69 -13.81
N ASN A 359 5.57 38.67 -14.29
CA ASN A 359 4.69 38.59 -15.48
C ASN A 359 3.51 37.60 -15.41
N GLU A 360 2.73 37.61 -14.32
CA GLU A 360 1.49 36.82 -14.22
C GLU A 360 0.26 37.59 -14.75
N PRO A 361 -0.74 36.92 -15.36
CA PRO A 361 -2.04 37.53 -15.65
C PRO A 361 -2.77 37.99 -14.38
N THR A 362 -3.02 39.29 -14.28
CA THR A 362 -3.64 39.93 -13.11
C THR A 362 -4.68 40.95 -13.56
N LEU A 363 -5.81 41.02 -12.84
CA LEU A 363 -6.80 42.07 -13.05
C LEU A 363 -6.44 43.27 -12.17
N ASP A 364 -5.84 44.29 -12.75
CA ASP A 364 -5.51 45.53 -12.05
C ASP A 364 -6.77 46.37 -11.81
N SER A 365 -6.85 46.99 -10.63
CA SER A 365 -7.93 47.90 -10.27
C SER A 365 -8.01 49.10 -11.22
N ASP A 366 -9.21 49.39 -11.70
CA ASP A 366 -9.51 50.58 -12.52
C ASP A 366 -9.93 51.79 -11.66
N LYS A 367 -9.75 51.70 -10.34
CA LYS A 367 -10.05 52.73 -9.32
C LYS A 367 -11.54 53.04 -9.11
N ARG A 368 -12.46 52.25 -9.69
CA ARG A 368 -13.88 52.34 -9.32
C ARG A 368 -14.10 51.88 -7.87
N ASP A 369 -15.14 52.39 -7.22
CA ASP A 369 -15.58 51.83 -5.95
C ASP A 369 -16.03 50.38 -6.16
N LEU A 370 -15.47 49.45 -5.37
CA LEU A 370 -15.72 48.01 -5.53
C LEU A 370 -17.19 47.66 -5.27
N GLY A 371 -17.85 48.34 -4.32
CA GLY A 371 -19.25 48.13 -4.00
C GLY A 371 -20.16 48.55 -5.15
N GLU A 372 -19.96 49.75 -5.69
CA GLU A 372 -20.71 50.24 -6.86
C GLU A 372 -20.49 49.34 -8.09
N ALA A 373 -19.25 48.94 -8.35
CA ALA A 373 -18.90 48.07 -9.47
C ALA A 373 -19.56 46.68 -9.35
N LEU A 374 -19.59 46.11 -8.14
CA LEU A 374 -20.28 44.85 -7.85
C LEU A 374 -21.79 44.97 -8.03
N THR A 375 -22.42 46.03 -7.52
CA THR A 375 -23.87 46.26 -7.71
C THR A 375 -24.23 46.36 -9.20
N GLN A 376 -23.41 47.04 -10.00
CA GLN A 376 -23.61 47.09 -11.46
C GLN A 376 -23.46 45.72 -12.13
N ALA A 377 -22.48 44.90 -11.72
CA ALA A 377 -22.32 43.54 -12.24
C ALA A 377 -23.48 42.62 -11.84
N VAL A 378 -23.94 42.71 -10.59
CA VAL A 378 -25.10 41.95 -10.09
C VAL A 378 -26.38 42.29 -10.86
N ALA A 379 -26.58 43.55 -11.24
CA ALA A 379 -27.72 43.96 -12.05
C ALA A 379 -27.79 43.30 -13.44
N ARG A 380 -26.66 42.79 -13.97
CA ARG A 380 -26.56 42.08 -15.26
C ARG A 380 -26.83 40.57 -15.15
N LEU A 381 -26.93 40.03 -13.94
CA LEU A 381 -27.25 38.62 -13.69
C LEU A 381 -28.74 38.32 -13.98
N PRO A 382 -29.11 37.06 -14.24
CA PRO A 382 -30.52 36.67 -14.38
C PRO A 382 -31.30 36.88 -13.07
N GLN A 383 -32.63 36.96 -13.16
CA GLN A 383 -33.52 37.22 -12.03
C GLN A 383 -34.58 36.11 -11.88
N ASN A 384 -34.97 35.78 -10.64
CA ASN A 384 -36.04 34.82 -10.31
C ASN A 384 -35.86 33.41 -10.92
N ILE A 385 -34.65 32.86 -10.82
CA ILE A 385 -34.30 31.53 -11.36
C ILE A 385 -34.48 30.40 -10.31
N TYR A 386 -34.51 30.74 -9.02
CA TYR A 386 -34.63 29.79 -7.91
C TYR A 386 -36.09 29.53 -7.50
N GLU A 387 -36.44 28.27 -7.25
CA GLU A 387 -37.76 27.82 -6.79
C GLU A 387 -37.67 27.03 -5.47
N SER A 388 -38.55 27.36 -4.51
CA SER A 388 -38.63 26.71 -3.19
C SER A 388 -39.50 25.43 -3.21
N GLN A 389 -39.12 24.37 -2.47
CA GLN A 389 -39.89 23.12 -2.31
C GLN A 389 -40.20 22.81 -0.82
N ALA A 390 -41.34 22.17 -0.53
CA ALA A 390 -41.74 21.71 0.81
C ALA A 390 -41.35 20.23 1.05
N HIS A 391 -40.82 19.90 2.23
CA HIS A 391 -40.23 18.58 2.53
C HIS A 391 -41.17 17.61 3.27
N GLN A 392 -41.19 16.33 2.86
CA GLN A 392 -41.70 15.18 3.63
C GLN A 392 -40.54 14.22 3.97
N VAL A 393 -40.54 13.65 5.18
CA VAL A 393 -39.52 12.69 5.68
C VAL A 393 -40.21 11.37 6.03
N ALA A 394 -39.60 10.23 5.70
CA ALA A 394 -40.05 8.89 6.06
C ALA A 394 -38.98 8.14 6.87
N GLU A 395 -39.39 7.32 7.85
CA GLU A 395 -38.54 6.51 8.74
C GLU A 395 -38.51 5.01 8.35
N PRO A 396 -37.47 4.24 8.73
CA PRO A 396 -37.43 2.78 8.57
C PRO A 396 -37.71 1.99 9.88
N THR A 397 -38.31 0.81 9.75
CA THR A 397 -38.66 -0.14 10.84
C THR A 397 -37.70 -1.34 10.94
N PHE A 398 -37.58 -1.91 12.15
CA PHE A 398 -36.81 -3.13 12.48
C PHE A 398 -37.75 -4.28 12.92
N ASP A 399 -37.36 -5.53 12.64
CA ASP A 399 -38.07 -6.77 13.06
C ASP A 399 -37.22 -7.65 14.01
N GLN A 400 -37.92 -8.45 14.84
CA GLN A 400 -37.43 -9.23 16.00
C GLN A 400 -36.74 -10.58 15.64
N THR A 401 -35.83 -11.06 16.49
CA THR A 401 -34.99 -12.27 16.26
C THR A 401 -35.12 -13.37 17.34
N VAL A 402 -34.89 -14.65 16.95
CA VAL A 402 -34.98 -15.88 17.79
C VAL A 402 -33.59 -16.40 18.18
N PRO A 403 -33.28 -16.74 19.46
CA PRO A 403 -31.94 -17.19 19.89
C PRO A 403 -31.48 -18.54 19.32
N ALA A 404 -30.19 -18.71 19.05
CA ALA A 404 -29.58 -19.91 18.46
C ALA A 404 -28.87 -20.82 19.49
N PRO A 405 -28.97 -22.16 19.36
CA PRO A 405 -28.25 -23.11 20.23
C PRO A 405 -26.72 -23.08 20.05
N ASP A 406 -25.99 -23.27 21.15
CA ASP A 406 -24.52 -23.15 21.18
C ASP A 406 -23.77 -24.17 20.31
N TYR A 407 -24.33 -25.35 20.05
CA TYR A 407 -23.67 -26.44 19.32
C TYR A 407 -23.65 -26.26 17.79
N VAL A 408 -24.43 -25.33 17.23
CA VAL A 408 -24.47 -25.05 15.78
C VAL A 408 -23.41 -24.00 15.45
N LYS A 409 -22.46 -24.25 14.56
CA LYS A 409 -21.45 -23.23 14.22
C LYS A 409 -22.10 -21.95 13.62
N PRO A 410 -21.50 -20.76 13.82
CA PRO A 410 -21.93 -19.56 13.10
C PRO A 410 -21.94 -19.78 11.59
N ASN A 411 -23.00 -19.33 10.91
CA ASN A 411 -23.31 -19.56 9.49
C ASN A 411 -23.53 -21.01 9.07
N ALA A 412 -23.50 -21.98 9.98
CA ALA A 412 -23.87 -23.34 9.63
C ALA A 412 -25.39 -23.47 9.44
N TYR A 413 -25.78 -24.28 8.46
CA TYR A 413 -27.18 -24.65 8.27
C TYR A 413 -27.59 -25.63 9.36
N CYS A 414 -28.79 -25.47 9.90
CA CYS A 414 -29.36 -26.43 10.84
C CYS A 414 -30.85 -26.64 10.56
N LEU A 415 -31.39 -27.71 11.13
CA LEU A 415 -32.82 -27.93 11.16
C LEU A 415 -33.35 -27.47 12.52
N HIS A 416 -34.30 -26.55 12.51
CA HIS A 416 -35.05 -26.10 13.70
C HIS A 416 -36.54 -26.14 13.36
N ASP A 417 -37.34 -26.85 14.17
CA ASP A 417 -38.76 -27.12 13.92
C ASP A 417 -39.07 -27.63 12.48
N GLY A 418 -38.18 -28.45 11.93
CA GLY A 418 -38.31 -28.99 10.59
C GLY A 418 -38.05 -27.99 9.44
N MET A 419 -37.70 -26.75 9.75
CA MET A 419 -37.29 -25.71 8.81
C MET A 419 -35.76 -25.63 8.69
N VAL A 420 -35.27 -25.32 7.49
CA VAL A 420 -33.85 -25.03 7.25
C VAL A 420 -33.57 -23.61 7.73
N CYS A 421 -32.70 -23.49 8.71
CA CYS A 421 -32.26 -22.23 9.28
C CYS A 421 -30.75 -22.06 9.07
N ILE A 422 -30.28 -20.82 9.11
CA ILE A 422 -28.86 -20.50 9.23
C ILE A 422 -28.64 -19.76 10.54
N ARG A 423 -27.58 -20.10 11.27
CA ARG A 423 -27.19 -19.37 12.48
C ARG A 423 -26.52 -18.05 12.09
N GLU A 424 -27.14 -16.92 12.40
CA GLU A 424 -26.55 -15.59 12.30
C GLU A 424 -26.26 -15.08 13.71
N GLU A 425 -24.98 -14.96 14.08
CA GLU A 425 -24.57 -14.61 15.46
C GLU A 425 -25.19 -15.54 16.51
N ASN A 426 -26.06 -15.01 17.37
CA ASN A 426 -26.77 -15.72 18.42
C ASN A 426 -28.23 -15.98 18.06
N VAL A 427 -28.61 -15.87 16.78
CA VAL A 427 -30.00 -16.03 16.35
C VAL A 427 -30.14 -16.97 15.15
N LEU A 428 -31.25 -17.71 15.10
CA LEU A 428 -31.57 -18.57 13.97
C LEU A 428 -32.43 -17.78 12.99
N ARG A 429 -31.94 -17.63 11.76
CA ARG A 429 -32.72 -17.06 10.66
C ARG A 429 -33.32 -18.20 9.82
N PRO A 430 -34.65 -18.29 9.73
CA PRO A 430 -35.31 -19.21 8.80
C PRO A 430 -35.01 -18.84 7.34
N LEU A 431 -34.72 -19.83 6.50
CA LEU A 431 -34.49 -19.65 5.06
C LEU A 431 -35.75 -20.00 4.26
N THR A 432 -36.79 -19.19 4.42
CA THR A 432 -38.10 -19.39 3.77
C THR A 432 -38.11 -19.06 2.29
N ASP A 433 -37.15 -18.26 1.82
CA ASP A 433 -37.16 -17.67 0.48
C ASP A 433 -36.32 -18.47 -0.54
N LEU A 434 -35.72 -19.60 -0.12
CA LEU A 434 -34.92 -20.45 -0.99
C LEU A 434 -35.79 -21.32 -1.91
N PRO A 435 -35.38 -21.54 -3.18
CA PRO A 435 -36.03 -22.51 -4.06
C PRO A 435 -36.14 -23.91 -3.41
N SER A 436 -37.24 -24.61 -3.70
CA SER A 436 -37.56 -25.93 -3.12
C SER A 436 -36.42 -26.96 -3.31
N GLU A 437 -35.84 -27.02 -4.51
CA GLU A 437 -34.67 -27.85 -4.84
C GLU A 437 -33.46 -27.55 -3.96
N THR A 438 -33.06 -26.28 -3.83
CA THR A 438 -31.92 -25.85 -3.01
C THR A 438 -32.13 -26.17 -1.54
N ARG A 439 -33.33 -25.90 -1.02
CA ARG A 439 -33.72 -26.22 0.36
C ARG A 439 -33.67 -27.72 0.64
N SER A 440 -34.10 -28.53 -0.33
CA SER A 440 -34.04 -29.99 -0.26
C SER A 440 -32.59 -30.48 -0.22
N ARG A 441 -31.69 -29.94 -1.05
CA ARG A 441 -30.25 -30.27 -1.04
C ARG A 441 -29.62 -29.96 0.31
N ILE A 442 -29.83 -28.75 0.85
CA ILE A 442 -29.32 -28.34 2.17
C ILE A 442 -29.80 -29.29 3.26
N ARG A 443 -31.10 -29.61 3.28
CA ARG A 443 -31.69 -30.52 4.27
C ARG A 443 -31.02 -31.90 4.29
N HIS A 444 -30.57 -32.42 3.16
CA HIS A 444 -29.93 -33.73 3.07
C HIS A 444 -28.41 -33.69 3.23
N LEU A 445 -27.76 -32.55 3.02
CA LEU A 445 -26.33 -32.37 3.33
C LEU A 445 -26.05 -32.24 4.84
N ILE A 446 -26.99 -31.67 5.62
CA ILE A 446 -26.88 -31.53 7.08
C ILE A 446 -26.59 -32.89 7.76
N PRO A 447 -27.35 -33.97 7.52
CA PRO A 447 -27.04 -35.29 8.08
C PRO A 447 -25.66 -35.85 7.69
N VAL A 448 -25.20 -35.61 6.46
CA VAL A 448 -23.87 -36.06 6.01
C VAL A 448 -22.78 -35.34 6.79
N ARG A 449 -22.93 -34.01 6.96
CA ARG A 449 -22.02 -33.16 7.74
C ARG A 449 -21.96 -33.60 9.20
N ASP A 450 -23.12 -33.83 9.80
CA ASP A 450 -23.20 -34.20 11.20
C ASP A 450 -22.62 -35.60 11.43
N ALA A 451 -22.86 -36.54 10.50
CA ALA A 451 -22.29 -37.89 10.54
C ALA A 451 -20.77 -37.92 10.32
N VAL A 452 -20.21 -37.11 9.40
CA VAL A 452 -18.74 -37.04 9.24
C VAL A 452 -18.09 -36.44 10.48
N ARG A 453 -18.71 -35.44 11.11
CA ARG A 453 -18.22 -34.86 12.38
C ARG A 453 -18.25 -35.88 13.51
N ALA A 454 -19.31 -36.68 13.63
CA ALA A 454 -19.39 -37.75 14.61
C ALA A 454 -18.31 -38.83 14.35
N CYS A 455 -18.10 -39.21 13.09
CA CYS A 455 -17.06 -40.14 12.67
C CYS A 455 -15.65 -39.62 12.96
N LEU A 456 -15.38 -38.33 12.76
CA LEU A 456 -14.09 -37.72 13.10
C LEU A 456 -13.88 -37.62 14.62
N ARG A 457 -14.92 -37.22 15.38
CA ARG A 457 -14.85 -37.12 16.84
C ARG A 457 -14.54 -38.47 17.49
N SER A 458 -15.26 -39.52 17.12
CA SER A 458 -15.01 -40.89 17.63
C SER A 458 -13.60 -41.39 17.32
N GLN A 459 -12.99 -40.94 16.22
CA GLN A 459 -11.60 -41.30 15.91
C GLN A 459 -10.56 -40.53 16.74
N MET A 460 -10.91 -39.35 17.24
CA MET A 460 -10.02 -38.44 17.97
C MET A 460 -10.06 -38.62 19.50
N ASP A 461 -11.23 -38.91 20.08
CA ASP A 461 -11.48 -38.91 21.54
C ASP A 461 -11.10 -40.21 22.25
N GLY A 462 -10.54 -41.18 21.52
CA GLY A 462 -10.17 -42.49 22.07
C GLY A 462 -11.36 -43.45 22.26
N SER A 463 -12.49 -43.19 21.60
CA SER A 463 -13.62 -44.13 21.50
C SER A 463 -13.17 -45.54 21.09
N ASP A 464 -13.91 -46.55 21.54
CA ASP A 464 -13.62 -47.93 21.21
C ASP A 464 -13.85 -48.23 19.71
N GLU A 465 -13.28 -49.34 19.22
CA GLU A 465 -13.37 -49.73 17.81
C GLU A 465 -14.83 -49.88 17.34
N ALA A 466 -15.73 -50.31 18.24
CA ALA A 466 -17.14 -50.52 17.94
C ALA A 466 -17.86 -49.19 17.66
N GLN A 467 -17.63 -48.17 18.48
CA GLN A 467 -18.18 -46.82 18.31
C GLN A 467 -17.66 -46.14 17.04
N VAL A 468 -16.37 -46.32 16.72
CA VAL A 468 -15.77 -45.80 15.48
C VAL A 468 -16.40 -46.48 14.26
N VAL A 469 -16.62 -47.79 14.31
CA VAL A 469 -17.28 -48.54 13.24
C VAL A 469 -18.74 -48.10 13.09
N GLU A 470 -19.47 -47.89 14.19
CA GLU A 470 -20.86 -47.43 14.17
C GLU A 470 -20.98 -46.03 13.55
N ALA A 471 -20.16 -45.07 13.99
CA ALA A 471 -20.12 -43.73 13.42
C ALA A 471 -19.75 -43.73 11.92
N ARG A 472 -18.85 -44.64 11.50
CA ARG A 472 -18.50 -44.83 10.08
C ARG A 472 -19.65 -45.43 9.28
N GLN A 473 -20.43 -46.35 9.85
CA GLN A 473 -21.63 -46.89 9.22
C GLN A 473 -22.72 -45.81 9.06
N GLN A 474 -22.91 -44.96 10.07
CA GLN A 474 -23.82 -43.81 9.99
C GLN A 474 -23.39 -42.82 8.89
N LEU A 475 -22.09 -42.52 8.79
CA LEU A 475 -21.54 -41.71 7.70
C LEU A 475 -21.79 -42.36 6.32
N ASN A 476 -21.51 -43.66 6.17
CA ASN A 476 -21.76 -44.40 4.93
C ASN A 476 -23.25 -44.37 4.54
N HIS A 477 -24.15 -44.48 5.51
CA HIS A 477 -25.59 -44.45 5.29
C HIS A 477 -26.06 -43.04 4.87
N ALA A 478 -25.68 -42.00 5.61
CA ALA A 478 -26.05 -40.62 5.30
C ALA A 478 -25.52 -40.19 3.93
N TYR A 479 -24.25 -40.51 3.62
CA TYR A 479 -23.64 -40.25 2.31
C TYR A 479 -24.36 -41.01 1.19
N GLY A 480 -24.66 -42.30 1.38
CA GLY A 480 -25.36 -43.12 0.38
C GLY A 480 -26.75 -42.58 0.05
N MET A 481 -27.50 -42.15 1.07
CA MET A 481 -28.82 -41.51 0.90
C MET A 481 -28.73 -40.20 0.13
N PHE A 482 -27.71 -39.38 0.40
CA PHE A 482 -27.49 -38.13 -0.32
C PHE A 482 -27.12 -38.38 -1.79
N VAL A 483 -26.09 -39.18 -2.04
CA VAL A 483 -25.56 -39.45 -3.40
C VAL A 483 -26.59 -40.16 -4.26
N GLY A 484 -27.38 -41.09 -3.71
CA GLY A 484 -28.45 -41.77 -4.43
C GLY A 484 -29.53 -40.83 -4.97
N ARG A 485 -29.73 -39.67 -4.34
CA ARG A 485 -30.77 -38.70 -4.71
C ARG A 485 -30.23 -37.49 -5.48
N PHE A 486 -29.05 -36.98 -5.11
CA PHE A 486 -28.53 -35.70 -5.62
C PHE A 486 -27.20 -35.84 -6.36
N GLY A 487 -26.67 -37.05 -6.52
CA GLY A 487 -25.34 -37.31 -7.07
C GLY A 487 -24.21 -36.91 -6.11
N PRO A 488 -22.95 -36.96 -6.58
CA PRO A 488 -21.77 -36.58 -5.78
C PRO A 488 -21.89 -35.20 -5.12
N ILE A 489 -21.41 -35.08 -3.89
CA ILE A 489 -21.33 -33.83 -3.10
C ILE A 489 -20.55 -32.77 -3.87
N ASN A 490 -19.48 -33.16 -4.56
CA ASN A 490 -18.66 -32.23 -5.35
C ASN A 490 -19.33 -31.75 -6.66
N LEU A 491 -20.57 -32.14 -6.97
CA LEU A 491 -21.32 -31.50 -8.07
C LEU A 491 -21.61 -30.02 -7.77
N ARG A 492 -21.42 -29.13 -8.76
CA ARG A 492 -21.63 -27.67 -8.62
C ARG A 492 -22.98 -27.27 -8.00
N ALA A 493 -24.05 -27.98 -8.32
CA ALA A 493 -25.38 -27.70 -7.78
C ALA A 493 -25.46 -27.98 -6.26
N ASN A 494 -24.71 -28.97 -5.76
CA ASN A 494 -24.63 -29.32 -4.35
C ASN A 494 -23.71 -28.35 -3.60
N GLN A 495 -22.56 -27.99 -4.20
CA GLN A 495 -21.66 -26.96 -3.65
C GLN A 495 -22.37 -25.62 -3.47
N ARG A 496 -23.02 -25.11 -4.53
CA ARG A 496 -23.76 -23.84 -4.48
C ARG A 496 -24.92 -23.86 -3.50
N ALA A 497 -25.55 -25.02 -3.29
CA ALA A 497 -26.62 -25.12 -2.32
C ALA A 497 -26.11 -24.95 -0.87
N PHE A 498 -24.83 -25.23 -0.61
CA PHE A 498 -24.26 -25.30 0.74
C PHE A 498 -23.09 -24.32 0.98
N ASP A 499 -22.87 -23.38 0.06
CA ASP A 499 -21.70 -22.46 -0.01
C ASP A 499 -21.51 -21.58 1.24
N GLY A 500 -22.60 -21.32 1.97
CA GLY A 500 -22.56 -20.54 3.21
C GLY A 500 -22.13 -21.31 4.46
N ASP A 501 -22.04 -22.65 4.40
CA ASP A 501 -21.75 -23.49 5.56
C ASP A 501 -20.23 -23.63 5.79
N PRO A 502 -19.72 -23.44 7.02
CA PRO A 502 -18.30 -23.57 7.32
C PRO A 502 -17.74 -24.97 7.08
N ASP A 503 -18.59 -26.00 7.02
CA ASP A 503 -18.17 -27.39 6.84
C ASP A 503 -18.32 -27.89 5.40
N LEU A 504 -18.64 -27.01 4.44
CA LEU A 504 -18.65 -27.39 3.02
C LEU A 504 -17.28 -27.97 2.57
N PRO A 505 -16.11 -27.36 2.87
CA PRO A 505 -14.82 -27.94 2.47
C PRO A 505 -14.59 -29.35 3.02
N LEU A 506 -15.04 -29.62 4.24
CA LEU A 506 -14.98 -30.95 4.85
C LEU A 506 -15.85 -31.94 4.08
N LEU A 507 -17.07 -31.55 3.70
CA LEU A 507 -17.95 -32.38 2.87
C LEU A 507 -17.34 -32.67 1.49
N LEU A 508 -16.65 -31.70 0.88
CA LEU A 508 -15.96 -31.88 -0.39
C LEU A 508 -14.76 -32.83 -0.31
N SER A 509 -14.12 -32.94 0.86
CA SER A 509 -13.01 -33.87 1.09
C SER A 509 -13.45 -35.34 1.22
N LEU A 510 -14.75 -35.60 1.34
CA LEU A 510 -15.31 -36.96 1.40
C LEU A 510 -15.25 -37.71 0.07
N GLU A 511 -14.97 -37.00 -1.03
CA GLU A 511 -14.97 -37.57 -2.36
C GLU A 511 -13.62 -37.34 -3.05
N HIS A 512 -13.02 -38.42 -3.55
CA HIS A 512 -12.08 -38.32 -4.65
C HIS A 512 -12.89 -38.13 -5.93
N TYR A 513 -13.27 -36.87 -6.17
CA TYR A 513 -14.14 -36.50 -7.27
C TYR A 513 -13.35 -36.30 -8.56
N ASN A 514 -13.73 -37.06 -9.59
CA ASN A 514 -13.26 -36.86 -10.94
C ASN A 514 -14.28 -35.98 -11.69
N ASP A 515 -13.94 -34.70 -11.86
CA ASP A 515 -14.77 -33.71 -12.53
C ASP A 515 -15.13 -34.08 -13.99
N GLU A 516 -14.32 -34.91 -14.66
CA GLU A 516 -14.49 -35.29 -16.09
C GLU A 516 -15.59 -36.33 -16.25
N THR A 517 -15.55 -37.38 -15.42
CA THR A 517 -16.53 -38.46 -15.42
C THR A 517 -17.79 -38.11 -14.62
N LYS A 518 -17.75 -36.99 -13.87
CA LYS A 518 -18.73 -36.63 -12.83
C LYS A 518 -18.98 -37.77 -11.84
N ARG A 519 -17.95 -38.59 -11.60
CA ARG A 519 -17.98 -39.69 -10.62
C ARG A 519 -17.11 -39.33 -9.44
N ALA A 520 -17.65 -39.58 -8.25
CA ALA A 520 -16.90 -39.58 -7.01
C ALA A 520 -16.60 -41.01 -6.60
N THR A 521 -15.39 -41.23 -6.10
CA THR A 521 -15.10 -42.38 -5.24
C THR A 521 -15.01 -41.92 -3.80
N LYS A 522 -15.43 -42.77 -2.86
CA LYS A 522 -15.42 -42.46 -1.43
C LYS A 522 -13.99 -42.24 -0.95
N ALA A 523 -13.78 -41.24 -0.11
CA ALA A 523 -12.52 -41.02 0.58
C ALA A 523 -12.24 -42.12 1.61
N THR A 524 -10.99 -42.21 2.06
CA THR A 524 -10.48 -43.23 2.98
C THR A 524 -11.29 -43.36 4.28
N ILE A 525 -11.87 -42.26 4.78
CA ILE A 525 -12.69 -42.23 6.02
C ILE A 525 -13.92 -43.14 5.98
N PHE A 526 -14.39 -43.52 4.79
CA PHE A 526 -15.52 -44.45 4.65
C PHE A 526 -15.13 -45.92 4.86
N HIS A 527 -13.85 -46.24 4.77
CA HIS A 527 -13.33 -47.60 4.71
C HIS A 527 -12.53 -47.95 5.97
N GLU A 528 -11.67 -47.03 6.41
CA GLU A 528 -10.74 -47.27 7.50
C GLU A 528 -10.64 -46.08 8.46
N ARG A 529 -9.94 -46.29 9.57
CA ARG A 529 -9.66 -45.24 10.55
C ARG A 529 -8.60 -44.31 9.95
N THR A 530 -8.94 -43.04 9.74
CA THR A 530 -8.04 -42.02 9.16
C THR A 530 -7.30 -41.22 10.22
N ILE A 531 -7.80 -41.19 11.46
CA ILE A 531 -7.17 -40.53 12.61
C ILE A 531 -6.98 -41.54 13.73
N HIS A 532 -5.73 -41.78 14.14
CA HIS A 532 -5.42 -42.57 15.33
C HIS A 532 -5.20 -41.65 16.52
N HIS A 533 -5.92 -41.90 17.62
CA HIS A 533 -5.61 -41.29 18.92
C HIS A 533 -4.28 -41.87 19.42
N ARG A 534 -3.19 -41.10 19.34
CA ARG A 534 -1.91 -41.51 19.94
C ARG A 534 -1.94 -41.20 21.43
N LYS A 535 -1.78 -42.23 22.25
CA LYS A 535 -1.50 -42.05 23.67
C LYS A 535 -0.10 -41.43 23.83
N PRO A 536 0.08 -40.53 24.82
CA PRO A 536 1.41 -40.04 25.20
C PRO A 536 2.36 -41.21 25.45
N ILE A 537 3.64 -41.05 25.11
CA ILE A 537 4.63 -42.08 25.44
C ILE A 537 4.87 -41.98 26.95
N GLU A 538 4.43 -42.99 27.70
CA GLU A 538 4.52 -42.99 29.17
C GLU A 538 5.91 -43.40 29.68
N SER A 539 6.67 -44.16 28.87
CA SER A 539 8.02 -44.59 29.21
C SER A 539 8.83 -44.98 27.96
N VAL A 540 10.15 -44.79 28.01
CA VAL A 540 11.10 -45.28 27.00
C VAL A 540 12.29 -45.96 27.69
N SER A 541 13.06 -46.75 26.94
CA SER A 541 14.17 -47.52 27.49
C SER A 541 15.55 -46.88 27.27
N GLU A 542 15.70 -46.05 26.25
CA GLU A 542 16.97 -45.44 25.88
C GLU A 542 16.96 -43.90 26.02
N PRO A 543 18.05 -43.28 26.55
CA PRO A 543 18.13 -41.82 26.67
C PRO A 543 17.99 -41.06 25.35
N LYS A 544 18.49 -41.64 24.24
CA LYS A 544 18.34 -41.07 22.90
C LYS A 544 16.89 -41.06 22.44
N GLU A 545 16.13 -42.10 22.77
CA GLU A 545 14.70 -42.17 22.49
C GLU A 545 13.96 -41.12 23.33
N ALA A 546 14.29 -40.99 24.62
CA ALA A 546 13.74 -39.97 25.50
C ALA A 546 13.99 -38.55 24.97
N LEU A 547 15.18 -38.30 24.41
CA LEU A 547 15.50 -37.02 23.77
C LEU A 547 14.58 -36.75 22.58
N LEU A 548 14.36 -37.72 21.69
CA LEU A 548 13.47 -37.55 20.53
C LEU A 548 12.01 -37.31 20.97
N VAL A 549 11.56 -37.98 22.03
CA VAL A 549 10.23 -37.74 22.63
C VAL A 549 10.16 -36.34 23.20
N SER A 550 11.17 -35.89 23.95
CA SER A 550 11.25 -34.51 24.46
C SER A 550 11.21 -33.47 23.34
N LEU A 551 11.96 -33.67 22.25
CA LEU A 551 11.95 -32.77 21.10
C LEU A 551 10.57 -32.74 20.42
N ASN A 552 9.91 -33.88 20.29
CA ASN A 552 8.58 -33.97 19.70
C ASN A 552 7.49 -33.38 20.62
N GLU A 553 7.53 -33.62 21.92
CA GLU A 553 6.47 -33.20 22.85
C GLU A 553 6.66 -31.79 23.42
N GLN A 554 7.91 -31.39 23.70
CA GLN A 554 8.26 -30.10 24.31
C GLN A 554 8.89 -29.11 23.33
N GLY A 555 9.33 -29.56 22.15
CA GLY A 555 10.05 -28.71 21.18
C GLY A 555 11.47 -28.34 21.60
N ARG A 556 11.97 -28.87 22.72
CA ARG A 556 13.30 -28.59 23.30
C ARG A 556 13.82 -29.79 24.09
N VAL A 557 15.10 -29.72 24.49
CA VAL A 557 15.67 -30.66 25.45
C VAL A 557 15.14 -30.32 26.85
N ASP A 558 14.38 -31.24 27.44
CA ASP A 558 13.79 -31.08 28.78
C ASP A 558 14.18 -32.28 29.66
N LEU A 559 15.21 -32.08 30.48
CA LEU A 559 15.81 -33.17 31.26
C LEU A 559 14.87 -33.73 32.33
N ASP A 560 13.96 -32.91 32.87
CA ASP A 560 12.98 -33.35 33.86
C ASP A 560 11.94 -34.26 33.22
N HIS A 561 11.46 -33.90 32.03
CA HIS A 561 10.57 -34.75 31.25
C HIS A 561 11.25 -36.07 30.86
N MET A 562 12.51 -36.02 30.41
CA MET A 562 13.29 -37.23 30.08
C MET A 562 13.52 -38.13 31.30
N ALA A 563 13.79 -37.55 32.47
CA ALA A 563 13.93 -38.29 33.73
C ALA A 563 12.64 -39.04 34.09
N GLY A 564 11.48 -38.41 33.87
CA GLY A 564 10.17 -39.04 34.01
C GLY A 564 9.96 -40.22 33.06
N LEU A 565 10.30 -40.05 31.77
CA LEU A 565 10.16 -41.10 30.75
C LEU A 565 11.08 -42.31 30.98
N LEU A 566 12.28 -42.07 31.50
CA LEU A 566 13.28 -43.11 31.79
C LEU A 566 13.13 -43.72 33.18
N ASN A 567 12.36 -43.07 34.06
CA ASN A 567 12.27 -43.36 35.49
C ASN A 567 13.65 -43.41 36.17
N LYS A 568 14.52 -42.46 35.82
CA LYS A 568 15.92 -42.34 36.30
C LYS A 568 16.28 -40.89 36.60
N PRO A 569 17.13 -40.62 37.60
CA PRO A 569 17.64 -39.27 37.84
C PRO A 569 18.53 -38.80 36.67
N THR A 570 18.54 -37.50 36.42
CA THR A 570 19.30 -36.86 35.32
C THR A 570 20.77 -37.24 35.28
N GLU A 571 21.40 -37.37 36.45
CA GLU A 571 22.82 -37.71 36.59
C GLU A 571 23.18 -39.10 36.01
N GLU A 572 22.21 -40.02 35.96
CA GLU A 572 22.44 -41.39 35.50
C GLU A 572 22.45 -41.51 33.97
N PHE A 573 21.61 -40.74 33.26
CA PHE A 573 21.46 -40.85 31.80
C PHE A 573 22.13 -39.72 31.01
N LEU A 574 22.46 -38.60 31.64
CA LEU A 574 23.10 -37.47 30.97
C LEU A 574 24.44 -37.84 30.29
N PRO A 575 25.31 -38.71 30.86
CA PRO A 575 26.54 -39.14 30.18
C PRO A 575 26.30 -39.84 28.82
N ASP A 576 25.16 -40.51 28.63
CA ASP A 576 24.81 -41.21 27.38
C ASP A 576 24.41 -40.25 26.25
N LEU A 577 24.11 -38.99 26.60
CA LEU A 577 23.75 -37.91 25.67
C LEU A 577 24.93 -36.97 25.37
N LYS A 578 26.11 -37.30 25.89
CA LYS A 578 27.35 -36.55 25.67
C LYS A 578 27.66 -36.45 24.17
N GLY A 579 27.99 -35.24 23.70
CA GLY A 579 28.20 -34.92 22.28
C GLY A 579 26.92 -34.83 21.43
N ILE A 580 25.74 -35.14 21.98
CA ILE A 580 24.42 -35.01 21.32
C ILE A 580 23.69 -33.78 21.82
N ILE A 581 23.89 -33.42 23.09
CA ILE A 581 23.39 -32.18 23.70
C ILE A 581 24.53 -31.43 24.41
N PHE A 582 24.41 -30.11 24.45
CA PHE A 582 25.37 -29.20 25.09
C PHE A 582 24.63 -28.23 26.01
N LEU A 583 25.21 -27.92 27.17
CA LEU A 583 24.70 -26.86 28.04
C LEU A 583 25.20 -25.51 27.53
N ASN A 584 24.29 -24.62 27.13
CA ASN A 584 24.66 -23.29 26.65
C ASN A 584 25.01 -22.35 27.83
N PRO A 585 26.24 -21.82 27.94
CA PRO A 585 26.65 -20.96 29.05
C PRO A 585 25.94 -19.60 29.10
N GLN A 586 25.35 -19.12 28.00
CA GLN A 586 24.63 -17.84 27.96
C GLN A 586 23.19 -17.98 28.46
N THR A 587 22.51 -19.06 28.08
CA THR A 587 21.08 -19.27 28.38
C THR A 587 20.86 -20.21 29.55
N ASN A 588 21.89 -20.96 29.95
CA ASN A 588 21.83 -22.05 30.93
C ASN A 588 20.79 -23.13 30.57
N GLN A 589 20.59 -23.36 29.27
CA GLN A 589 19.67 -24.36 28.72
C GLN A 589 20.44 -25.44 27.94
N TRP A 590 19.92 -26.66 27.96
CA TRP A 590 20.43 -27.75 27.13
C TRP A 590 19.92 -27.62 25.70
N GLU A 591 20.83 -27.68 24.75
CA GLU A 591 20.58 -27.56 23.32
C GLU A 591 21.11 -28.80 22.60
N THR A 592 20.48 -29.20 21.50
CA THR A 592 21.02 -30.26 20.64
C THR A 592 22.30 -29.81 19.96
N ASP A 593 23.14 -30.74 19.54
CA ASP A 593 24.40 -30.48 18.83
C ASP A 593 24.18 -29.60 17.59
N ASP A 594 23.13 -29.88 16.78
CA ASP A 594 22.79 -29.10 15.59
C ASP A 594 22.42 -27.65 15.93
N GLN A 595 21.82 -27.39 17.10
CA GLN A 595 21.46 -26.06 17.58
C GLN A 595 22.66 -25.32 18.20
N TYR A 596 23.38 -25.98 19.11
CA TYR A 596 24.48 -25.36 19.83
C TYR A 596 25.67 -25.07 18.90
N LEU A 597 26.01 -26.01 18.02
CA LEU A 597 27.14 -25.92 17.09
C LEU A 597 26.77 -25.24 15.75
N SER A 598 25.73 -24.41 15.74
CA SER A 598 25.33 -23.56 14.62
C SER A 598 25.12 -22.09 15.06
N GLY A 599 24.86 -21.19 14.11
CA GLY A 599 24.82 -19.74 14.36
C GLY A 599 26.23 -19.16 14.48
N ASN A 600 26.42 -18.09 15.26
CA ASN A 600 27.71 -17.44 15.46
C ASN A 600 28.64 -18.29 16.34
N VAL A 601 29.40 -19.19 15.72
CA VAL A 601 30.24 -20.17 16.44
C VAL A 601 31.53 -19.56 16.98
N ARG A 602 31.96 -18.39 16.47
CA ARG A 602 33.09 -17.64 17.02
C ARG A 602 32.72 -16.97 18.34
N GLU A 603 31.57 -16.31 18.39
CA GLU A 603 31.04 -15.69 19.61
C GLU A 603 30.73 -16.75 20.68
N LYS A 604 30.10 -17.87 20.29
CA LYS A 604 29.86 -19.00 21.18
C LYS A 604 31.16 -19.58 21.76
N LEU A 605 32.23 -19.68 20.95
CA LEU A 605 33.53 -20.18 21.42
C LEU A 605 34.12 -19.23 22.47
N ALA A 606 34.13 -17.92 22.20
CA ALA A 606 34.65 -16.94 23.15
C ALA A 606 33.90 -16.99 24.50
N VAL A 607 32.57 -17.17 24.47
CA VAL A 607 31.78 -17.31 25.71
C VAL A 607 32.04 -18.65 26.40
N ALA A 608 32.13 -19.75 25.65
CA ALA A 608 32.44 -21.07 26.21
C ALA A 608 33.82 -21.10 26.86
N ASP A 609 34.83 -20.49 26.23
CA ASP A 609 36.19 -20.35 26.78
C ASP A 609 36.15 -19.57 28.11
N ALA A 610 35.44 -18.42 28.14
CA ALA A 610 35.31 -17.63 29.37
C ALA A 610 34.60 -18.40 30.50
N ALA A 611 33.56 -19.17 30.17
CA ALA A 611 32.82 -19.98 31.15
C ALA A 611 33.65 -21.18 31.65
N ALA A 612 34.44 -21.81 30.78
CA ALA A 612 35.29 -22.95 31.11
C ALA A 612 36.38 -22.64 32.14
N VAL A 613 36.80 -21.37 32.25
CA VAL A 613 37.72 -20.90 33.31
C VAL A 613 37.12 -21.11 34.71
N THR A 614 35.80 -20.92 34.85
CA THR A 614 35.11 -20.98 36.15
C THR A 614 34.37 -22.29 36.39
N ASP A 615 33.97 -23.01 35.33
CA ASP A 615 33.22 -24.25 35.42
C ASP A 615 33.74 -25.27 34.40
N ALA A 616 34.31 -26.36 34.93
CA ALA A 616 34.96 -27.38 34.11
C ALA A 616 34.02 -28.08 33.11
N ARG A 617 32.69 -28.02 33.33
CA ARG A 617 31.69 -28.65 32.44
C ARG A 617 31.70 -28.08 31.03
N PHE A 618 32.14 -26.83 30.84
CA PHE A 618 32.17 -26.18 29.51
C PHE A 618 33.42 -26.47 28.68
N HIS A 619 34.39 -27.24 29.18
CA HIS A 619 35.57 -27.64 28.37
C HIS A 619 35.16 -28.43 27.12
N GLU A 620 34.12 -29.25 27.22
CA GLU A 620 33.60 -29.99 26.08
C GLU A 620 33.00 -29.07 25.01
N ASN A 621 32.27 -28.03 25.43
CA ASN A 621 31.75 -27.02 24.52
C ASN A 621 32.86 -26.33 23.74
N VAL A 622 33.96 -25.98 24.42
CA VAL A 622 35.14 -25.35 23.83
C VAL A 622 35.75 -26.24 22.76
N GLU A 623 36.01 -27.52 23.06
CA GLU A 623 36.61 -28.44 22.11
C GLU A 623 35.70 -28.70 20.91
N ALA A 624 34.39 -28.85 21.13
CA ALA A 624 33.43 -29.01 20.05
C ALA A 624 33.40 -27.76 19.14
N LEU A 625 33.34 -26.56 19.72
CA LEU A 625 33.30 -25.30 18.97
C LEU A 625 34.61 -25.00 18.24
N LYS A 626 35.78 -25.35 18.79
CA LYS A 626 37.07 -25.24 18.08
C LYS A 626 37.12 -26.10 16.82
N SER A 627 36.54 -27.30 16.86
CA SER A 627 36.57 -28.24 15.73
C SER A 627 35.72 -27.82 14.52
N ILE A 628 34.78 -26.87 14.71
CA ILE A 628 33.81 -26.46 13.70
C ILE A 628 33.93 -24.99 13.27
N GLN A 629 35.03 -24.32 13.63
CA GLN A 629 35.25 -22.94 13.21
C GLN A 629 35.34 -22.84 11.68
N PRO A 630 34.66 -21.86 11.04
CA PRO A 630 34.83 -21.59 9.62
C PRO A 630 36.31 -21.28 9.32
N GLU A 631 36.80 -21.77 8.19
CA GLU A 631 38.14 -21.41 7.72
C GLU A 631 38.19 -19.90 7.41
N ASP A 632 39.22 -19.22 7.91
CA ASP A 632 39.39 -17.77 7.71
C ASP A 632 39.63 -17.49 6.22
N LEU A 633 38.82 -16.60 5.65
CA LEU A 633 38.94 -16.17 4.27
C LEU A 633 40.19 -15.29 4.09
N PRO A 634 41.06 -15.62 3.12
CA PRO A 634 42.21 -14.79 2.80
C PRO A 634 41.79 -13.54 2.01
N ALA A 635 42.67 -12.54 1.94
CA ALA A 635 42.42 -11.30 1.21
C ALA A 635 42.03 -11.49 -0.27
N THR A 636 42.45 -12.59 -0.90
CA THR A 636 42.12 -12.93 -2.29
C THR A 636 40.66 -13.33 -2.49
N GLU A 637 39.97 -13.72 -1.42
CA GLU A 637 38.56 -14.13 -1.43
C GLU A 637 37.62 -13.03 -0.94
N ILE A 638 38.16 -11.91 -0.43
CA ILE A 638 37.40 -10.78 0.09
C ILE A 638 37.42 -9.62 -0.93
N ASP A 639 36.28 -9.32 -1.56
CA ASP A 639 36.13 -8.14 -2.42
C ASP A 639 35.76 -6.92 -1.56
N VAL A 640 36.58 -5.87 -1.64
CA VAL A 640 36.46 -4.64 -0.84
C VAL A 640 36.34 -3.43 -1.74
N ARG A 641 35.45 -2.52 -1.38
CA ARG A 641 35.11 -1.34 -2.19
C ARG A 641 35.06 -0.09 -1.36
N LEU A 642 35.36 1.04 -2.00
CA LEU A 642 35.01 2.35 -1.48
C LEU A 642 33.50 2.40 -1.23
N GLY A 643 33.14 2.63 0.03
CA GLY A 643 31.75 2.70 0.48
C GLY A 643 31.27 1.46 1.24
N ALA A 644 32.04 0.36 1.27
CA ALA A 644 31.68 -0.82 2.04
C ALA A 644 31.50 -0.47 3.52
N SER A 645 30.33 -0.74 4.09
CA SER A 645 29.92 -0.22 5.41
C SER A 645 30.73 -0.77 6.58
N TRP A 646 31.46 -1.88 6.37
CA TRP A 646 32.32 -2.49 7.37
C TRP A 646 33.75 -1.90 7.37
N LEU A 647 34.12 -1.10 6.37
CA LEU A 647 35.45 -0.48 6.35
C LEU A 647 35.60 0.52 7.50
N PRO A 648 36.72 0.49 8.25
CA PRO A 648 37.02 1.52 9.23
C PRO A 648 37.22 2.89 8.55
N PRO A 649 36.63 3.99 9.07
CA PRO A 649 36.80 5.33 8.48
C PRO A 649 38.26 5.80 8.39
N ASP A 650 39.10 5.38 9.35
CA ASP A 650 40.53 5.72 9.37
C ASP A 650 41.30 5.14 8.18
N ASP A 651 40.93 3.94 7.71
CA ASP A 651 41.54 3.35 6.51
C ASP A 651 41.16 4.14 5.25
N VAL A 652 39.91 4.58 5.14
CA VAL A 652 39.48 5.45 4.04
C VAL A 652 40.22 6.79 4.10
N LYS A 653 40.40 7.37 5.30
CA LYS A 653 41.13 8.63 5.49
C LYS A 653 42.58 8.52 5.04
N GLN A 654 43.26 7.44 5.42
CA GLN A 654 44.64 7.17 4.99
C GLN A 654 44.75 7.00 3.48
N PHE A 655 43.77 6.38 2.84
CA PHE A 655 43.73 6.28 1.37
C PHE A 655 43.66 7.66 0.72
N ILE A 656 42.75 8.52 1.17
CA ILE A 656 42.57 9.87 0.60
C ILE A 656 43.84 10.70 0.78
N HIS A 657 44.45 10.68 1.96
CA HIS A 657 45.71 11.38 2.23
C HIS A 657 46.81 10.94 1.24
N LYS A 658 46.94 9.63 1.01
CA LYS A 658 47.94 9.09 0.08
C LYS A 658 47.61 9.38 -1.38
N LEU A 659 46.34 9.29 -1.77
CA LEU A 659 45.89 9.51 -3.14
C LEU A 659 46.07 10.97 -3.58
N LEU A 660 45.68 11.91 -2.70
CA LEU A 660 45.76 13.34 -2.96
C LEU A 660 47.09 13.97 -2.51
N ASN A 661 48.00 13.21 -1.91
CA ASN A 661 49.27 13.72 -1.39
C ASN A 661 49.08 14.88 -0.40
N VAL A 662 48.13 14.73 0.53
CA VAL A 662 47.82 15.71 1.59
C VAL A 662 48.16 15.12 2.96
N SER A 663 48.79 15.91 3.83
CA SER A 663 49.28 15.45 5.14
C SER A 663 48.22 15.48 6.24
N SER A 664 47.23 16.37 6.14
CA SER A 664 46.13 16.54 7.11
C SER A 664 44.94 17.28 6.48
N GLY A 665 43.85 17.42 7.23
CA GLY A 665 42.71 18.24 6.84
C GLY A 665 41.61 17.49 6.07
N VAL A 666 41.55 16.15 6.16
CA VAL A 666 40.38 15.37 5.73
C VAL A 666 39.80 14.60 6.92
N GLU A 667 38.50 14.72 7.12
CA GLU A 667 37.71 13.96 8.10
C GLU A 667 36.69 13.09 7.38
N ILE A 668 36.55 11.83 7.82
CA ILE A 668 35.64 10.85 7.24
C ILE A 668 34.84 10.20 8.36
N GLY A 669 33.54 10.03 8.15
CA GLY A 669 32.67 9.27 9.03
C GLY A 669 31.62 8.49 8.25
N HIS A 670 31.19 7.37 8.82
CA HIS A 670 30.06 6.60 8.30
C HIS A 670 28.91 6.62 9.32
N VAL A 671 27.75 7.09 8.89
CA VAL A 671 26.52 7.11 9.70
C VAL A 671 25.73 5.86 9.34
N HIS A 672 25.93 4.78 10.12
CA HIS A 672 25.34 3.47 9.84
C HIS A 672 23.82 3.50 9.72
N ALA A 673 23.15 4.33 10.53
CA ALA A 673 21.69 4.45 10.54
C ALA A 673 21.12 5.34 9.43
N LEU A 674 21.96 5.83 8.50
CA LEU A 674 21.55 6.37 7.21
C LEU A 674 22.21 5.64 6.03
N GLY A 675 23.08 4.67 6.32
CA GLY A 675 23.98 4.05 5.37
C GLY A 675 24.79 5.06 4.57
N SER A 676 25.26 6.15 5.18
CA SER A 676 25.93 7.26 4.49
C SER A 676 27.34 7.54 4.97
N TRP A 677 28.23 7.70 4.00
CA TRP A 677 29.57 8.23 4.20
C TRP A 677 29.55 9.74 4.07
N HIS A 678 30.24 10.42 4.98
CA HIS A 678 30.42 11.85 4.95
C HIS A 678 31.91 12.18 4.96
N MET A 679 32.26 13.19 4.20
CA MET A 679 33.63 13.67 4.11
C MET A 679 33.65 15.19 4.26
N ASN A 680 34.53 15.67 5.13
CA ASN A 680 34.87 17.07 5.26
C ASN A 680 36.35 17.24 4.92
N ALA A 681 36.67 18.35 4.25
CA ALA A 681 38.03 18.67 3.87
C ALA A 681 38.30 20.17 4.07
N ASP A 682 39.47 20.48 4.61
CA ASP A 682 39.96 21.84 4.82
C ASP A 682 40.45 22.47 3.52
N TRP A 683 40.79 23.76 3.59
CA TRP A 683 41.15 24.56 2.42
C TRP A 683 42.36 23.99 1.65
N ASP A 684 43.40 23.53 2.35
CA ASP A 684 44.61 22.96 1.71
C ASP A 684 44.30 21.68 0.92
N ALA A 685 43.47 20.79 1.49
CA ALA A 685 43.07 19.56 0.82
C ALA A 685 42.16 19.82 -0.41
N ARG A 686 41.33 20.86 -0.36
CA ARG A 686 40.47 21.25 -1.50
C ARG A 686 41.26 21.83 -2.67
N ASN A 687 42.35 22.55 -2.40
CA ASN A 687 43.14 23.22 -3.44
C ASN A 687 44.39 22.44 -3.87
N ALA A 688 44.59 21.22 -3.37
CA ALA A 688 45.68 20.35 -3.82
C ALA A 688 45.57 20.10 -5.34
N THR A 689 46.68 20.25 -6.08
CA THR A 689 46.71 20.06 -7.54
C THR A 689 46.25 18.65 -7.95
N SER A 690 46.57 17.66 -7.13
CA SER A 690 46.13 16.27 -7.26
C SER A 690 44.59 16.13 -7.20
N ASN A 691 43.92 16.95 -6.39
CA ASN A 691 42.47 16.96 -6.25
C ASN A 691 41.78 17.58 -7.47
N THR A 692 42.34 18.62 -8.06
CA THR A 692 41.71 19.33 -9.19
C THR A 692 42.05 18.72 -10.55
N THR A 693 43.25 18.14 -10.70
CA THR A 693 43.81 17.81 -12.02
C THR A 693 44.13 16.32 -12.18
N ASP A 694 44.84 15.72 -11.22
CA ASP A 694 45.28 14.32 -11.36
C ASP A 694 44.13 13.33 -11.16
N TRP A 695 43.30 13.57 -10.14
CA TRP A 695 42.16 12.72 -9.77
C TRP A 695 40.81 13.41 -9.96
N GLY A 696 40.81 14.69 -10.34
CA GLY A 696 39.61 15.47 -10.66
C GLY A 696 39.49 15.80 -12.14
N THR A 697 38.51 16.65 -12.44
CA THR A 697 38.20 17.29 -13.71
C THR A 697 37.81 18.75 -13.45
N ASP A 698 37.71 19.58 -14.49
CA ASP A 698 37.26 20.97 -14.35
C ASP A 698 35.84 21.13 -13.76
N ARG A 699 35.05 20.05 -13.75
CA ARG A 699 33.64 20.05 -13.31
C ARG A 699 33.37 19.22 -12.05
N TYR A 700 34.31 18.36 -11.67
CA TYR A 700 34.24 17.47 -10.49
C TYR A 700 35.64 17.33 -9.90
N THR A 701 35.83 17.72 -8.65
CA THR A 701 37.08 17.48 -7.92
C THR A 701 37.24 16.01 -7.53
N GLY A 702 38.48 15.57 -7.29
CA GLY A 702 38.77 14.21 -6.82
C GLY A 702 38.04 13.88 -5.51
N LEU A 703 37.95 14.84 -4.59
CA LEU A 703 37.18 14.74 -3.35
C LEU A 703 35.68 14.50 -3.63
N GLU A 704 35.07 15.22 -4.56
CA GLU A 704 33.66 14.99 -4.94
C GLU A 704 33.47 13.59 -5.56
N LEU A 705 34.40 13.16 -6.41
CA LEU A 705 34.37 11.82 -7.01
C LEU A 705 34.52 10.71 -5.96
N ILE A 706 35.35 10.92 -4.93
CA ILE A 706 35.51 10.01 -3.79
C ILE A 706 34.24 10.01 -2.93
N GLU A 707 33.66 11.16 -2.60
CA GLU A 707 32.41 11.25 -1.81
C GLU A 707 31.26 10.52 -2.54
N ASP A 708 31.17 10.71 -3.86
CA ASP A 708 30.22 10.00 -4.72
C ASP A 708 30.50 8.50 -4.74
N ALA A 709 31.77 8.07 -4.84
CA ALA A 709 32.13 6.65 -4.82
C ALA A 709 31.77 5.98 -3.48
N LEU A 710 32.08 6.63 -2.35
CA LEU A 710 31.73 6.16 -1.01
C LEU A 710 30.21 5.99 -0.83
N ASN A 711 29.40 6.78 -1.54
CA ASN A 711 27.94 6.72 -1.48
C ASN A 711 27.29 6.03 -2.70
N LEU A 712 28.07 5.28 -3.48
CA LEU A 712 27.64 4.53 -4.67
C LEU A 712 26.90 5.38 -5.71
N LYS A 713 27.29 6.65 -5.83
CA LYS A 713 26.79 7.60 -6.82
C LYS A 713 27.72 7.65 -8.02
N THR A 714 27.12 7.81 -9.19
CA THR A 714 27.84 7.99 -10.46
C THR A 714 27.79 9.47 -10.85
N PRO A 715 28.93 10.13 -11.10
CA PRO A 715 28.95 11.53 -11.48
C PRO A 715 28.21 11.74 -12.80
N THR A 716 27.46 12.83 -12.88
CA THR A 716 26.76 13.28 -14.10
C THR A 716 26.90 14.79 -14.21
N VAL A 717 27.40 15.27 -15.35
CA VAL A 717 27.62 16.69 -15.62
C VAL A 717 26.45 17.22 -16.45
N TYR A 718 25.95 18.40 -16.08
CA TYR A 718 24.90 19.11 -16.79
C TYR A 718 25.40 20.44 -17.30
N ASP A 719 25.01 20.80 -18.52
CA ASP A 719 25.18 22.12 -19.10
C ASP A 719 23.81 22.83 -19.18
N LEU A 720 23.81 24.15 -19.10
CA LEU A 720 22.60 24.95 -19.28
C LEU A 720 22.47 25.34 -20.75
N VAL A 721 21.47 24.77 -21.42
CA VAL A 721 21.04 25.18 -22.78
C VAL A 721 19.63 25.72 -22.66
N ASP A 722 19.40 26.97 -23.09
CA ASP A 722 18.11 27.66 -22.96
C ASP A 722 17.52 27.63 -21.53
N LYS A 723 18.40 27.83 -20.52
CA LYS A 723 18.07 27.77 -19.08
C LYS A 723 17.54 26.40 -18.60
N LYS A 724 17.68 25.35 -19.40
CA LYS A 724 17.34 23.97 -19.02
C LYS A 724 18.63 23.13 -18.88
N PRO A 725 18.75 22.31 -17.82
CA PRO A 725 19.90 21.43 -17.66
C PRO A 725 19.84 20.27 -18.65
N VAL A 726 20.85 20.16 -19.52
CA VAL A 726 21.06 19.08 -20.49
C VAL A 726 22.32 18.32 -20.08
N ILE A 727 22.31 16.98 -20.13
CA ILE A 727 23.49 16.17 -19.77
C ILE A 727 24.61 16.44 -20.77
N ASN A 728 25.82 16.75 -20.28
CA ASN A 728 27.03 16.81 -21.10
C ASN A 728 27.67 15.40 -21.13
N PRO A 729 27.62 14.67 -22.27
CA PRO A 729 28.09 13.30 -22.34
C PRO A 729 29.60 13.18 -22.13
N GLN A 730 30.38 14.06 -22.75
CA GLN A 730 31.85 14.02 -22.73
C GLN A 730 32.40 14.33 -21.33
N ALA A 731 31.91 15.38 -20.68
CA ALA A 731 32.33 15.74 -19.33
C ALA A 731 31.86 14.70 -18.29
N THR A 732 30.68 14.11 -18.51
CA THR A 732 30.18 12.99 -17.68
C THR A 732 31.08 11.75 -17.81
N GLU A 733 31.49 11.41 -19.03
CA GLU A 733 32.38 10.27 -19.29
C GLU A 733 33.76 10.46 -18.66
N ALA A 734 34.36 11.65 -18.81
CA ALA A 734 35.65 11.98 -18.18
C ALA A 734 35.60 11.88 -16.64
N ALA A 735 34.52 12.39 -16.02
CA ALA A 735 34.33 12.29 -14.57
C ALA A 735 34.18 10.82 -14.11
N ARG A 736 33.46 9.99 -14.88
CA ARG A 736 33.30 8.56 -14.58
C ARG A 736 34.60 7.79 -14.73
N GLU A 737 35.40 8.07 -15.77
CA GLU A 737 36.72 7.45 -15.96
C GLU A 737 37.65 7.75 -14.78
N LYS A 738 37.70 9.02 -14.32
CA LYS A 738 38.46 9.38 -13.12
C LYS A 738 37.96 8.65 -11.88
N GLN A 739 36.64 8.55 -11.69
CA GLN A 739 36.06 7.82 -10.56
C GLN A 739 36.43 6.33 -10.58
N GLU A 740 36.40 5.68 -11.74
CA GLU A 740 36.80 4.27 -11.88
C GLU A 740 38.29 4.07 -11.57
N ARG A 741 39.17 4.96 -12.07
CA ARG A 741 40.60 4.93 -11.72
C ARG A 741 40.85 5.05 -10.21
N ILE A 742 40.07 5.87 -9.50
CA ILE A 742 40.15 5.98 -8.04
C ILE A 742 39.75 4.66 -7.37
N LYS A 743 38.67 4.01 -7.83
CA LYS A 743 38.21 2.71 -7.31
C LYS A 743 39.23 1.60 -7.55
N GLU A 744 39.82 1.53 -8.74
CA GLU A 744 40.89 0.58 -9.06
C GLU A 744 42.09 0.78 -8.15
N ARG A 745 42.52 2.04 -7.98
CA ARG A 745 43.65 2.36 -7.11
C ARG A 745 43.40 1.99 -5.65
N PHE A 746 42.16 2.16 -5.18
CA PHE A 746 41.77 1.73 -3.83
C PHE A 746 41.87 0.21 -3.66
N LYS A 747 41.39 -0.57 -4.63
CA LYS A 747 41.44 -2.05 -4.60
C LYS A 747 42.88 -2.58 -4.51
N GLU A 748 43.81 -1.95 -5.23
CA GLU A 748 45.23 -2.28 -5.10
C GLU A 748 45.79 -1.84 -3.73
N TRP A 749 45.44 -0.61 -3.31
CA TRP A 749 46.00 -0.01 -2.12
C TRP A 749 45.60 -0.74 -0.84
N ILE A 750 44.34 -1.15 -0.69
CA ILE A 750 43.80 -1.70 0.56
C ILE A 750 44.55 -2.96 1.02
N TRP A 751 45.06 -3.76 0.07
CA TRP A 751 45.77 -5.01 0.32
C TRP A 751 47.30 -4.93 0.23
N SER A 752 47.84 -3.77 -0.13
CA SER A 752 49.28 -3.57 -0.37
C SER A 752 50.15 -3.53 0.90
N ASP A 753 49.55 -3.41 2.08
CA ASP A 753 50.26 -3.38 3.36
C ASP A 753 49.88 -4.60 4.19
N ASP A 754 50.88 -5.36 4.66
CA ASP A 754 50.67 -6.63 5.34
C ASP A 754 49.89 -6.45 6.66
N SER A 755 50.25 -5.46 7.49
CA SER A 755 49.61 -5.23 8.79
C SER A 755 48.13 -4.88 8.65
N ARG A 756 47.81 -3.98 7.72
CA ARG A 756 46.43 -3.61 7.42
C ARG A 756 45.66 -4.76 6.78
N ARG A 757 46.28 -5.50 5.84
CA ARG A 757 45.64 -6.67 5.21
C ARG A 757 45.20 -7.67 6.26
N ASP A 758 46.10 -8.05 7.16
CA ASP A 758 45.83 -9.07 8.18
C ASP A 758 44.74 -8.59 9.17
N ARG A 759 44.81 -7.32 9.61
CA ARG A 759 43.78 -6.70 10.46
C ARG A 759 42.41 -6.69 9.79
N LEU A 760 42.32 -6.27 8.52
CA LEU A 760 41.05 -6.20 7.79
C LEU A 760 40.49 -7.58 7.47
N CYS A 761 41.32 -8.55 7.12
CA CYS A 761 40.88 -9.94 6.94
C CYS A 761 40.31 -10.49 8.23
N ARG A 762 40.98 -10.28 9.37
CA ARG A 762 40.48 -10.73 10.67
C ARG A 762 39.14 -10.07 11.01
N PHE A 763 39.07 -8.75 10.86
CA PHE A 763 37.84 -7.99 11.09
C PHE A 763 36.68 -8.47 10.21
N TYR A 764 36.94 -8.72 8.93
CA TYR A 764 35.93 -9.24 8.00
C TYR A 764 35.45 -10.63 8.40
N ASN A 765 36.37 -11.54 8.74
CA ASN A 765 36.03 -12.90 9.15
C ASN A 765 35.22 -12.93 10.45
N ASP A 766 35.57 -12.09 11.42
CA ASP A 766 34.83 -11.95 12.67
C ASP A 766 33.44 -11.33 12.47
N THR A 767 33.27 -10.51 11.42
CA THR A 767 32.00 -9.82 11.14
C THR A 767 31.06 -10.61 10.24
N PHE A 768 31.57 -11.36 9.25
CA PHE A 768 30.76 -12.02 8.22
C PHE A 768 30.98 -13.54 8.10
N ASN A 769 32.19 -14.05 8.39
CA ASN A 769 32.52 -15.48 8.31
C ASN A 769 32.58 -16.13 9.70
N HIS A 770 31.47 -16.00 10.44
CA HIS A 770 31.31 -16.53 11.80
C HIS A 770 30.14 -17.49 11.94
N THR A 771 29.29 -17.60 10.92
CA THR A 771 28.04 -18.36 10.99
C THR A 771 28.17 -19.76 10.41
N ARG A 772 27.84 -20.78 11.20
CA ARG A 772 27.59 -22.13 10.70
C ARG A 772 26.09 -22.37 10.55
N LEU A 773 25.65 -22.78 9.36
CA LEU A 773 24.22 -23.03 9.09
C LEU A 773 23.73 -24.25 9.88
N ARG A 774 22.56 -24.12 10.53
CA ARG A 774 21.88 -25.23 11.20
C ARG A 774 21.32 -26.21 10.18
N THR A 775 21.51 -27.51 10.44
CA THR A 775 20.90 -28.58 9.66
C THR A 775 19.69 -29.11 10.42
N PHE A 776 18.51 -29.04 9.82
CA PHE A 776 17.27 -29.45 10.47
C PHE A 776 16.91 -30.88 10.07
N ASN A 777 16.67 -31.73 11.07
CA ASN A 777 16.12 -33.07 10.88
C ASN A 777 14.78 -33.21 11.61
N GLY A 778 13.70 -33.40 10.85
CA GLY A 778 12.35 -33.59 11.39
C GLY A 778 11.87 -35.04 11.41
N ASP A 779 12.74 -36.04 11.21
CA ASP A 779 12.32 -37.44 11.08
C ASP A 779 11.61 -37.96 12.34
N HIS A 780 11.95 -37.40 13.50
CA HIS A 780 11.32 -37.68 14.79
C HIS A 780 9.89 -37.11 14.94
N LEU A 781 9.47 -36.20 14.05
CA LEU A 781 8.15 -35.60 14.13
C LEU A 781 7.06 -36.63 13.83
N THR A 782 6.10 -36.69 14.75
CA THR A 782 4.99 -37.65 14.75
C THR A 782 3.70 -37.10 14.15
N LEU A 783 3.58 -35.77 14.05
CA LEU A 783 2.47 -35.02 13.44
C LEU A 783 1.07 -35.49 13.91
N PRO A 784 0.74 -35.39 15.22
CA PRO A 784 -0.55 -35.84 15.73
C PRO A 784 -1.74 -35.17 15.03
N GLY A 785 -2.73 -35.96 14.62
CA GLY A 785 -3.91 -35.49 13.89
C GLY A 785 -3.74 -35.42 12.37
N ALA A 786 -2.52 -35.63 11.86
CA ALA A 786 -2.29 -35.79 10.43
C ALA A 786 -2.84 -37.15 9.91
N SER A 787 -3.43 -37.13 8.72
CA SER A 787 -3.93 -38.31 8.02
C SER A 787 -2.78 -39.22 7.61
N GLN A 788 -2.85 -40.52 7.96
CA GLN A 788 -1.83 -41.51 7.54
C GLN A 788 -1.86 -41.79 6.04
N ALA A 789 -2.91 -41.38 5.33
CA ALA A 789 -2.98 -41.48 3.87
C ALA A 789 -1.96 -40.57 3.17
N VAL A 790 -1.43 -39.56 3.86
CA VAL A 790 -0.42 -38.63 3.33
C VAL A 790 0.87 -38.77 4.12
N GLN A 791 1.91 -39.33 3.49
CA GLN A 791 3.25 -39.40 4.07
C GLN A 791 4.09 -38.21 3.60
N LEU A 792 4.55 -37.39 4.55
CA LEU A 792 5.47 -36.29 4.26
C LEU A 792 6.88 -36.81 3.98
N HIS A 793 7.51 -36.27 2.95
CA HIS A 793 8.91 -36.53 2.63
C HIS A 793 9.85 -35.92 3.67
N ARG A 794 11.09 -36.43 3.70
CA ARG A 794 12.14 -36.00 4.64
C ARG A 794 12.40 -34.48 4.62
N HIS A 795 12.46 -33.87 3.44
CA HIS A 795 12.67 -32.42 3.31
C HIS A 795 11.48 -31.61 3.82
N GLN A 796 10.25 -32.13 3.72
CA GLN A 796 9.06 -31.48 4.26
C GLN A 796 9.09 -31.53 5.79
N LYS A 797 9.40 -32.69 6.39
CA LYS A 797 9.57 -32.81 7.84
C LYS A 797 10.71 -31.92 8.36
N ALA A 798 11.84 -31.85 7.65
CA ALA A 798 12.93 -30.93 7.97
C ALA A 798 12.47 -29.46 7.92
N GLY A 799 11.67 -29.08 6.92
CA GLY A 799 11.05 -27.76 6.81
C GLY A 799 10.09 -27.45 7.97
N VAL A 800 9.27 -28.43 8.37
CA VAL A 800 8.40 -28.31 9.56
C VAL A 800 9.24 -28.07 10.82
N TRP A 801 10.26 -28.90 11.05
CA TRP A 801 11.14 -28.76 12.20
C TRP A 801 11.86 -27.40 12.21
N ARG A 802 12.31 -26.93 11.04
CA ARG A 802 12.90 -25.61 10.90
C ARG A 802 11.95 -24.49 11.33
N ILE A 803 10.69 -24.53 10.90
CA ILE A 803 9.69 -23.52 11.27
C ILE A 803 9.42 -23.53 12.79
N LEU A 804 9.43 -24.71 13.42
CA LEU A 804 9.27 -24.83 14.87
C LEU A 804 10.45 -24.24 15.65
N GLN A 805 11.66 -24.34 15.09
CA GLN A 805 12.92 -24.04 15.75
C GLN A 805 13.51 -22.66 15.41
N THR A 806 12.95 -21.95 14.44
CA THR A 806 13.45 -20.64 13.99
C THR A 806 12.39 -19.56 14.11
N GLN A 807 12.82 -18.32 14.29
CA GLN A 807 11.92 -17.18 14.44
C GLN A 807 11.09 -16.94 13.17
N ASN A 808 11.75 -16.88 12.02
CA ASN A 808 11.13 -16.67 10.71
C ASN A 808 11.72 -17.64 9.68
N THR A 809 10.93 -18.04 8.68
CA THR A 809 11.39 -18.99 7.64
C THR A 809 10.94 -18.57 6.25
N LEU A 810 11.84 -18.64 5.27
CA LEU A 810 11.52 -18.62 3.84
C LEU A 810 11.64 -20.04 3.27
N LEU A 811 10.51 -20.67 2.93
CA LEU A 811 10.45 -21.90 2.16
C LEU A 811 10.66 -21.57 0.66
N ALA A 812 11.93 -21.43 0.27
CA ALA A 812 12.38 -21.26 -1.11
C ALA A 812 12.43 -22.60 -1.84
N HIS A 813 11.31 -23.33 -1.85
CA HIS A 813 11.21 -24.64 -2.48
C HIS A 813 10.61 -24.54 -3.87
N VAL A 814 11.19 -25.26 -4.83
CA VAL A 814 10.68 -25.33 -6.20
C VAL A 814 9.20 -25.75 -6.27
N VAL A 815 8.50 -25.34 -7.33
CA VAL A 815 7.12 -25.77 -7.58
C VAL A 815 7.06 -27.31 -7.62
N GLY A 816 6.06 -27.88 -6.93
CA GLY A 816 5.91 -29.33 -6.76
C GLY A 816 6.63 -29.94 -5.56
N ALA A 817 7.45 -29.18 -4.81
CA ALA A 817 8.16 -29.70 -3.63
C ALA A 817 7.26 -29.92 -2.38
N GLY A 818 5.96 -29.67 -2.46
CA GLY A 818 5.02 -29.87 -1.35
C GLY A 818 5.08 -28.78 -0.25
N LYS A 819 5.22 -27.51 -0.66
CA LYS A 819 5.25 -26.34 0.23
C LYS A 819 3.98 -26.23 1.10
N THR A 820 2.80 -26.46 0.52
CA THR A 820 1.53 -26.36 1.24
C THR A 820 1.48 -27.28 2.45
N TYR A 821 1.75 -28.57 2.27
CA TYR A 821 1.77 -29.53 3.37
C TYR A 821 2.82 -29.19 4.44
N THR A 822 3.97 -28.65 4.04
CA THR A 822 5.00 -28.20 4.98
C THR A 822 4.48 -27.04 5.86
N MET A 823 3.84 -26.04 5.26
CA MET A 823 3.26 -24.92 6.01
C MET A 823 2.11 -25.36 6.92
N VAL A 824 1.21 -26.21 6.41
CA VAL A 824 0.06 -26.73 7.17
C VAL A 824 0.54 -27.55 8.37
N ALA A 825 1.44 -28.50 8.16
CA ALA A 825 1.98 -29.32 9.25
C ALA A 825 2.70 -28.47 10.30
N ALA A 826 3.47 -27.48 9.88
CA ALA A 826 4.14 -26.56 10.80
C ALA A 826 3.14 -25.73 11.62
N ALA A 827 2.08 -25.20 11.01
CA ALA A 827 1.08 -24.43 11.73
C ALA A 827 0.34 -25.26 12.80
N MET A 828 -0.01 -26.51 12.47
CA MET A 828 -0.68 -27.42 13.41
C MET A 828 0.26 -27.82 14.56
N GLU A 829 1.53 -28.11 14.27
CA GLU A 829 2.52 -28.42 15.31
C GLU A 829 2.81 -27.21 16.21
N LEU A 830 2.94 -26.00 15.64
CA LEU A 830 3.07 -24.78 16.43
C LEU A 830 1.88 -24.60 17.38
N LYS A 831 0.66 -24.89 16.91
CA LYS A 831 -0.54 -24.80 17.74
C LYS A 831 -0.55 -25.87 18.85
N ARG A 832 -0.20 -27.12 18.52
CA ARG A 832 -0.11 -28.23 19.48
C ARG A 832 0.90 -27.95 20.59
N LEU A 833 2.06 -27.39 20.25
CA LEU A 833 3.11 -27.02 21.20
C LEU A 833 2.83 -25.70 21.96
N GLY A 834 1.70 -25.04 21.70
CA GLY A 834 1.36 -23.76 22.33
C GLY A 834 2.20 -22.57 21.84
N LEU A 835 2.94 -22.73 20.75
CA LEU A 835 3.78 -21.70 20.12
C LEU A 835 3.00 -20.82 19.13
N ALA A 836 1.77 -21.20 18.81
CA ALA A 836 0.80 -20.42 18.03
C ALA A 836 -0.61 -20.62 18.57
N ARG A 837 -1.44 -19.59 18.48
CA ARG A 837 -2.84 -19.61 18.89
C ARG A 837 -3.77 -19.55 17.69
N LYS A 838 -3.49 -18.66 16.73
CA LYS A 838 -4.34 -18.41 15.56
C LYS A 838 -3.48 -18.09 14.34
N PRO A 839 -2.99 -19.13 13.64
CA PRO A 839 -2.23 -18.94 12.41
C PRO A 839 -3.14 -18.50 11.26
N MET A 840 -2.68 -17.51 10.49
CA MET A 840 -3.34 -17.03 9.28
C MET A 840 -2.51 -17.34 8.03
N PHE A 841 -3.16 -17.87 7.01
CA PHE A 841 -2.59 -18.17 5.69
C PHE A 841 -3.08 -17.13 4.67
N ALA A 842 -2.16 -16.43 4.03
CA ALA A 842 -2.44 -15.53 2.92
C ALA A 842 -2.02 -16.22 1.61
N VAL A 843 -2.99 -16.45 0.71
CA VAL A 843 -2.79 -17.22 -0.53
C VAL A 843 -3.30 -16.48 -1.78
N PRO A 844 -2.81 -16.79 -2.99
CA PRO A 844 -3.38 -16.25 -4.23
C PRO A 844 -4.88 -16.58 -4.38
N ASN A 845 -5.65 -15.68 -5.00
CA ASN A 845 -7.12 -15.83 -5.15
C ASN A 845 -7.53 -17.18 -5.77
N HIS A 846 -6.82 -17.63 -6.80
CA HIS A 846 -7.11 -18.87 -7.53
C HIS A 846 -6.69 -20.14 -6.75
N MET A 847 -5.88 -20.01 -5.69
CA MET A 847 -5.37 -21.13 -4.88
C MET A 847 -6.19 -21.39 -3.62
N LEU A 848 -7.16 -20.54 -3.27
CA LEU A 848 -7.90 -20.62 -2.01
C LEU A 848 -8.60 -21.98 -1.81
N GLY A 849 -9.31 -22.46 -2.84
CA GLY A 849 -10.02 -23.74 -2.79
C GLY A 849 -9.06 -24.94 -2.73
N GLN A 850 -7.96 -24.90 -3.49
CA GLN A 850 -6.94 -25.95 -3.45
C GLN A 850 -6.26 -26.01 -2.09
N PHE A 851 -5.84 -24.86 -1.53
CA PHE A 851 -5.13 -24.81 -0.26
C PHE A 851 -5.98 -25.33 0.91
N SER A 852 -7.26 -24.93 0.98
CA SER A 852 -8.19 -25.42 2.00
C SER A 852 -8.46 -26.93 1.90
N THR A 853 -8.55 -27.45 0.67
CA THR A 853 -8.68 -28.89 0.43
C THR A 853 -7.43 -29.66 0.85
N GLU A 854 -6.24 -29.19 0.49
CA GLU A 854 -4.96 -29.79 0.90
C GLU A 854 -4.82 -29.78 2.43
N LEU A 855 -5.20 -28.67 3.10
CA LEU A 855 -5.16 -28.58 4.56
C LEU A 855 -6.03 -29.67 5.21
N LEU A 856 -7.30 -29.81 4.80
CA LEU A 856 -8.22 -30.80 5.37
C LEU A 856 -7.89 -32.23 4.95
N THR A 857 -7.21 -32.43 3.82
CA THR A 857 -6.69 -33.74 3.43
C THR A 857 -5.60 -34.20 4.41
N LEU A 858 -4.72 -33.29 4.81
CA LEU A 858 -3.68 -33.59 5.78
C LEU A 858 -4.22 -33.61 7.22
N TYR A 859 -5.08 -32.67 7.62
CA TYR A 859 -5.67 -32.59 8.97
C TYR A 859 -7.21 -32.53 8.91
N PRO A 860 -7.91 -33.66 8.75
CA PRO A 860 -9.37 -33.69 8.59
C PRO A 860 -10.15 -33.17 9.80
N GLY A 861 -9.56 -33.25 11.00
CA GLY A 861 -10.16 -32.77 12.25
C GLY A 861 -10.01 -31.26 12.50
N ALA A 862 -9.25 -30.53 11.66
CA ALA A 862 -8.94 -29.13 11.90
C ALA A 862 -10.17 -28.21 11.72
N ASN A 863 -10.36 -27.28 12.66
CA ASN A 863 -11.37 -26.24 12.59
C ASN A 863 -10.83 -25.01 11.84
N ILE A 864 -11.07 -24.93 10.53
CA ILE A 864 -10.59 -23.84 9.68
C ILE A 864 -11.66 -22.82 9.33
N LEU A 865 -11.22 -21.59 9.05
CA LEU A 865 -12.03 -20.54 8.43
C LEU A 865 -11.45 -20.18 7.08
N VAL A 866 -12.25 -20.25 6.02
CA VAL A 866 -11.85 -19.86 4.65
C VAL A 866 -12.61 -18.60 4.27
N ALA A 867 -11.89 -17.56 3.84
CA ALA A 867 -12.47 -16.28 3.44
C ALA A 867 -12.05 -15.90 2.02
N GLY A 868 -13.04 -15.88 1.12
CA GLY A 868 -12.91 -15.50 -0.28
C GLY A 868 -13.05 -14.00 -0.50
N LYS A 869 -12.97 -13.54 -1.75
CA LYS A 869 -13.05 -12.12 -2.09
C LYS A 869 -14.40 -11.48 -1.70
N GLU A 870 -15.48 -12.24 -1.81
CA GLU A 870 -16.86 -11.83 -1.53
C GLU A 870 -17.09 -11.54 -0.03
N ASP A 871 -16.36 -12.23 0.86
CA ASP A 871 -16.43 -12.01 2.31
C ASP A 871 -15.85 -10.65 2.73
N PHE A 872 -14.97 -10.05 1.90
CA PHE A 872 -14.35 -8.74 2.16
C PHE A 872 -15.11 -7.58 1.48
N GLU A 873 -16.33 -7.81 0.99
CA GLU A 873 -17.23 -6.73 0.57
C GLU A 873 -17.79 -5.98 1.78
N SER A 874 -18.13 -4.69 1.61
CA SER A 874 -18.46 -3.79 2.73
C SER A 874 -19.58 -4.29 3.65
N GLN A 875 -20.54 -5.06 3.12
CA GLN A 875 -21.65 -5.63 3.88
C GLN A 875 -21.23 -6.85 4.72
N ASN A 876 -20.28 -7.66 4.24
CA ASN A 876 -19.87 -8.94 4.84
C ASN A 876 -18.62 -8.82 5.72
N ARG A 877 -17.79 -7.80 5.48
CA ARG A 877 -16.48 -7.60 6.13
C ARG A 877 -16.56 -7.55 7.66
N LYS A 878 -17.55 -6.85 8.22
CA LYS A 878 -17.75 -6.77 9.68
C LYS A 878 -18.04 -8.15 10.28
N LYS A 879 -18.91 -8.93 9.63
CA LYS A 879 -19.27 -10.29 10.04
C LYS A 879 -18.05 -11.22 9.96
N LEU A 880 -17.25 -11.12 8.89
CA LEU A 880 -16.01 -11.89 8.74
C LEU A 880 -15.01 -11.57 9.86
N PHE A 881 -14.74 -10.30 10.13
CA PHE A 881 -13.73 -9.94 11.12
C PHE A 881 -14.14 -10.36 12.53
N SER A 882 -15.41 -10.19 12.91
CA SER A 882 -15.93 -10.68 14.19
C SER A 882 -15.80 -12.20 14.31
N ARG A 883 -16.03 -12.96 13.22
CA ARG A 883 -15.84 -14.42 13.20
C ARG A 883 -14.39 -14.80 13.41
N ILE A 884 -13.45 -14.11 12.75
CA ILE A 884 -12.02 -14.36 12.94
C ILE A 884 -11.64 -14.08 14.40
N ALA A 885 -12.02 -12.92 14.94
CA ALA A 885 -11.66 -12.49 16.29
C ALA A 885 -12.17 -13.45 17.38
N THR A 886 -13.47 -13.80 17.33
CA THR A 886 -14.15 -14.57 18.38
C THR A 886 -13.98 -16.09 18.27
N GLY A 887 -13.69 -16.62 17.09
CA GLY A 887 -13.60 -18.07 16.88
C GLY A 887 -12.23 -18.66 17.27
N ASN A 888 -12.27 -19.86 17.85
CA ASN A 888 -11.08 -20.69 18.05
C ASN A 888 -10.80 -21.49 16.77
N TRP A 889 -10.03 -20.89 15.87
CA TRP A 889 -9.67 -21.47 14.58
C TRP A 889 -8.28 -22.09 14.65
N ASP A 890 -8.14 -23.30 14.10
CA ASP A 890 -6.84 -23.95 13.89
C ASP A 890 -6.07 -23.33 12.73
N ALA A 891 -6.79 -22.79 11.75
CA ALA A 891 -6.22 -21.99 10.66
C ALA A 891 -7.25 -21.00 10.09
N VAL A 892 -6.82 -19.80 9.75
CA VAL A 892 -7.61 -18.82 8.99
C VAL A 892 -6.97 -18.63 7.62
N ILE A 893 -7.68 -18.95 6.54
CA ILE A 893 -7.18 -18.85 5.17
C ILE A 893 -7.86 -17.67 4.48
N VAL A 894 -7.07 -16.71 4.04
CA VAL A 894 -7.53 -15.51 3.33
C VAL A 894 -6.81 -15.39 2.00
N THR A 895 -7.47 -14.77 1.02
CA THR A 895 -6.78 -14.39 -0.21
C THR A 895 -5.83 -13.21 0.02
N HIS A 896 -4.79 -13.05 -0.81
CA HIS A 896 -3.91 -11.87 -0.78
C HIS A 896 -4.70 -10.54 -0.83
N SER A 897 -5.72 -10.49 -1.68
CA SER A 897 -6.58 -9.30 -1.78
C SER A 897 -7.46 -9.09 -0.55
N GLY A 898 -7.87 -10.18 0.12
CA GLY A 898 -8.57 -10.12 1.40
C GLY A 898 -7.66 -9.65 2.52
N PHE A 899 -6.44 -10.19 2.58
CA PHE A 899 -5.42 -9.80 3.57
C PHE A 899 -5.12 -8.31 3.52
N GLU A 900 -4.97 -7.73 2.32
CA GLU A 900 -4.77 -6.28 2.10
C GLU A 900 -5.96 -5.45 2.62
N ARG A 901 -7.18 -5.98 2.56
CA ARG A 901 -8.39 -5.30 3.04
C ARG A 901 -8.59 -5.36 4.56
N ILE A 902 -7.75 -6.09 5.29
CA ILE A 902 -7.77 -6.08 6.76
C ILE A 902 -7.01 -4.83 7.23
N PRO A 903 -7.67 -3.85 7.86
CA PRO A 903 -7.01 -2.63 8.30
C PRO A 903 -6.09 -2.91 9.50
N LEU A 904 -4.97 -2.21 9.58
CA LEU A 904 -4.15 -2.15 10.79
C LEU A 904 -4.69 -1.07 11.74
N SER A 905 -4.46 -1.24 13.03
CA SER A 905 -4.74 -0.20 14.02
C SER A 905 -3.86 1.03 13.79
N TYR A 906 -4.42 2.21 14.07
CA TYR A 906 -3.66 3.45 14.03
C TYR A 906 -2.52 3.45 15.04
N ASP A 907 -2.70 2.85 16.22
CA ASP A 907 -1.65 2.79 17.24
C ASP A 907 -0.44 1.97 16.78
N THR A 908 -0.64 0.85 16.07
CA THR A 908 0.46 0.10 15.47
C THR A 908 1.16 0.88 14.37
N GLN A 909 0.40 1.52 13.48
CA GLN A 909 0.98 2.35 12.44
C GLN A 909 1.79 3.51 13.05
N LYS A 910 1.20 4.22 14.01
CA LYS A 910 1.79 5.33 14.74
C LYS A 910 3.09 4.92 15.44
N ARG A 911 3.04 3.85 16.23
CA ARG A 911 4.22 3.29 16.92
C ARG A 911 5.35 2.99 15.94
N PHE A 912 5.06 2.37 14.79
CA PHE A 912 6.06 2.11 13.76
C PHE A 912 6.72 3.40 13.25
N PHE A 913 5.95 4.45 12.97
CA PHE A 913 6.51 5.73 12.52
C PHE A 913 7.24 6.48 13.64
N GLU A 914 6.77 6.40 14.88
CA GLU A 914 7.41 7.01 16.05
C GLU A 914 8.75 6.35 16.36
N GLU A 915 8.86 5.02 16.26
CA GLU A 915 10.13 4.29 16.39
C GLU A 915 11.14 4.77 15.33
N GLN A 916 10.70 4.90 14.07
CA GLN A 916 11.56 5.41 12.99
C GLN A 916 11.95 6.88 13.19
N LEU A 917 11.05 7.71 13.70
CA LEU A 917 11.34 9.11 14.05
C LEU A 917 12.32 9.20 15.21
N HIS A 918 12.17 8.36 16.23
CA HIS A 918 13.06 8.31 17.39
C HIS A 918 14.48 7.87 16.99
N GLU A 919 14.60 6.86 16.13
CA GLU A 919 15.88 6.46 15.54
C GLU A 919 16.56 7.65 14.84
N LEU A 920 15.83 8.40 13.99
CA LEU A 920 16.37 9.60 13.32
C LEU A 920 16.75 10.73 14.30
N GLU A 921 16.00 10.91 15.38
CA GLU A 921 16.30 11.92 16.40
C GLU A 921 17.54 11.59 17.22
N MET A 922 17.75 10.31 17.56
CA MET A 922 18.94 9.85 18.27
C MET A 922 20.20 10.11 17.44
N ILE A 923 20.18 9.73 16.16
CA ILE A 923 21.28 10.00 15.22
C ILE A 923 21.56 11.51 15.12
N ARG A 924 20.50 12.33 15.08
CA ARG A 924 20.66 13.79 15.04
C ARG A 924 21.30 14.34 16.32
N ARG A 925 21.00 13.78 17.49
CA ARG A 925 21.61 14.20 18.77
C ARG A 925 23.08 13.79 18.82
N GLU A 926 23.41 12.57 18.41
CA GLU A 926 24.79 12.06 18.37
C GLU A 926 25.68 12.84 17.40
N HIS A 927 25.12 13.38 16.31
CA HIS A 927 25.84 14.18 15.31
C HIS A 927 25.50 15.69 15.37
N GLY A 928 24.91 16.15 16.47
CA GLY A 928 24.45 17.54 16.64
C GLY A 928 25.57 18.52 16.96
N ASP A 929 26.64 18.05 17.61
CA ASP A 929 27.78 18.86 18.00
C ASP A 929 28.91 18.76 16.96
N SER A 930 28.97 19.79 16.11
CA SER A 930 30.08 20.17 15.22
C SER A 930 30.33 19.36 13.92
N SER A 931 30.71 20.13 12.88
CA SER A 931 31.21 19.76 11.54
C SER A 931 30.26 19.33 10.40
N ASN A 932 29.02 18.87 10.61
CA ASN A 932 28.25 18.24 9.50
C ASN A 932 26.85 18.82 9.18
N ARG A 933 26.80 20.08 8.76
CA ARG A 933 25.56 20.84 8.43
C ARG A 933 24.71 20.18 7.32
N ARG A 934 25.33 19.40 6.42
CA ARG A 934 24.66 18.68 5.32
C ARG A 934 23.89 17.45 5.83
N LEU A 935 24.49 16.68 6.74
CA LEU A 935 23.88 15.52 7.40
C LEU A 935 22.63 15.94 8.20
N VAL A 936 22.72 17.01 9.00
CA VAL A 936 21.59 17.55 9.76
C VAL A 936 20.43 17.92 8.84
N LYS A 937 20.71 18.55 7.68
CA LYS A 937 19.68 18.92 6.70
C LYS A 937 18.99 17.71 6.06
N GLU A 938 19.72 16.63 5.80
CA GLU A 938 19.14 15.39 5.26
C GLU A 938 18.27 14.67 6.30
N LEU A 939 18.75 14.58 7.55
CA LEU A 939 17.98 14.05 8.69
C LEU A 939 16.67 14.82 8.91
N GLU A 940 16.72 16.15 8.91
CA GLU A 940 15.54 17.00 9.03
C GLU A 940 14.53 16.80 7.87
N LYS A 941 15.02 16.56 6.66
CA LYS A 941 14.15 16.27 5.50
C LYS A 941 13.50 14.90 5.61
N ALA A 942 14.23 13.88 6.09
CA ALA A 942 13.69 12.55 6.33
C ALA A 942 12.65 12.56 7.45
N LYS A 943 12.94 13.25 8.55
CA LYS A 943 12.03 13.48 9.67
C LYS A 943 10.72 14.12 9.21
N LYS A 944 10.78 15.26 8.51
CA LYS A 944 9.58 15.94 7.98
C LYS A 944 8.73 15.06 7.07
N ARG A 945 9.34 14.16 6.28
CA ARG A 945 8.61 13.20 5.42
C ARG A 945 7.88 12.15 6.24
N LEU A 946 8.50 11.63 7.30
CA LEU A 946 7.85 10.65 8.20
C LEU A 946 6.76 11.31 9.03
N GLU A 947 6.98 12.53 9.53
CA GLU A 947 5.96 13.33 10.22
C GLU A 947 4.75 13.59 9.31
N ALA A 948 4.96 13.97 8.05
CA ALA A 948 3.87 14.16 7.09
C ALA A 948 3.08 12.87 6.83
N LYS A 949 3.75 11.70 6.76
CA LYS A 949 3.07 10.41 6.64
C LYS A 949 2.28 10.05 7.90
N LEU A 950 2.85 10.30 9.08
CA LEU A 950 2.19 10.06 10.36
C LEU A 950 0.92 10.93 10.51
N GLN A 951 1.01 12.20 10.10
CA GLN A 951 -0.13 13.12 10.06
C GLN A 951 -1.21 12.66 9.07
N ALA A 952 -0.82 12.17 7.88
CA ALA A 952 -1.76 11.62 6.91
C ALA A 952 -2.52 10.40 7.47
N LEU A 953 -1.82 9.47 8.14
CA LEU A 953 -2.43 8.29 8.77
C LEU A 953 -3.37 8.66 9.93
N ALA A 954 -3.01 9.70 10.71
CA ALA A 954 -3.86 10.23 11.78
C ALA A 954 -5.18 10.81 11.25
N ALA A 955 -5.16 11.36 10.02
CA ALA A 955 -6.34 11.91 9.37
C ALA A 955 -7.29 10.80 8.85
N ASP A 956 -6.77 9.64 8.45
CA ASP A 956 -7.55 8.51 7.92
C ASP A 956 -8.21 7.64 9.01
N HIS A 957 -7.63 7.54 10.22
CA HIS A 957 -8.14 6.70 11.32
C HIS A 957 -9.57 7.04 11.79
N LYS A 958 -10.04 8.28 11.62
CA LYS A 958 -11.32 8.75 12.17
C LYS A 958 -12.58 8.21 11.45
N LYS A 959 -12.46 7.26 10.53
CA LYS A 959 -13.57 6.84 9.65
C LYS A 959 -13.98 5.37 9.70
N ASP A 960 -13.22 4.42 10.26
CA ASP A 960 -13.56 2.99 10.15
C ASP A 960 -13.79 2.31 11.53
N ASN A 961 -15.06 2.01 11.83
CA ASN A 961 -15.50 1.29 13.03
C ASN A 961 -15.49 -0.24 12.76
N THR A 962 -14.39 -0.76 12.22
CA THR A 962 -14.20 -2.19 11.91
C THR A 962 -13.02 -2.75 12.66
N LEU A 963 -13.11 -4.01 13.09
CA LEU A 963 -12.01 -4.71 13.76
C LEU A 963 -10.73 -4.65 12.91
N THR A 964 -9.64 -4.32 13.58
CA THR A 964 -8.29 -4.21 13.04
C THR A 964 -7.58 -5.56 13.07
N PHE A 965 -6.49 -5.70 12.31
CA PHE A 965 -5.68 -6.91 12.23
C PHE A 965 -5.25 -7.42 13.61
N GLU A 966 -4.94 -6.50 14.51
CA GLU A 966 -4.55 -6.74 15.89
C GLU A 966 -5.70 -7.35 16.71
N GLU A 967 -6.91 -6.82 16.54
CA GLU A 967 -8.11 -7.30 17.22
C GLU A 967 -8.58 -8.66 16.69
N LEU A 968 -8.12 -9.09 15.50
CA LEU A 968 -8.37 -10.45 15.00
C LEU A 968 -7.65 -11.52 15.84
N GLY A 969 -6.63 -11.14 16.60
CA GLY A 969 -5.85 -12.05 17.46
C GLY A 969 -4.97 -13.02 16.67
N VAL A 970 -4.52 -12.63 15.47
CA VAL A 970 -3.59 -13.39 14.63
C VAL A 970 -2.17 -13.23 15.18
N ASP A 971 -1.52 -14.33 15.50
CA ASP A 971 -0.17 -14.35 16.08
C ASP A 971 0.89 -15.02 15.21
N ARG A 972 0.49 -15.66 14.10
CA ARG A 972 1.40 -16.22 13.10
C ARG A 972 0.87 -15.97 11.69
N ILE A 973 1.76 -15.67 10.75
CA ILE A 973 1.41 -15.48 9.34
C ILE A 973 2.20 -16.43 8.45
N PHE A 974 1.48 -17.14 7.57
CA PHE A 974 2.02 -17.94 6.49
C PHE A 974 1.62 -17.28 5.17
N VAL A 975 2.58 -16.95 4.31
CA VAL A 975 2.33 -16.28 3.02
C VAL A 975 2.81 -17.18 1.90
N ASP A 976 1.87 -17.67 1.09
CA ASP A 976 2.17 -18.42 -0.13
C ASP A 976 2.39 -17.46 -1.30
N GLU A 977 3.23 -17.86 -2.25
CA GLU A 977 3.69 -17.00 -3.35
C GLU A 977 4.16 -15.61 -2.90
N ALA A 978 5.04 -15.58 -1.89
CA ALA A 978 5.58 -14.35 -1.30
C ALA A 978 6.28 -13.41 -2.29
N HIS A 979 6.66 -13.91 -3.48
CA HIS A 979 7.24 -13.10 -4.56
C HIS A 979 6.33 -11.95 -5.01
N TYR A 980 5.01 -11.98 -4.75
CA TYR A 980 4.12 -10.85 -5.01
C TYR A 980 4.40 -9.61 -4.13
N PHE A 981 5.11 -9.77 -3.00
CA PHE A 981 5.39 -8.71 -2.03
C PHE A 981 6.83 -8.18 -2.10
N LYS A 982 7.55 -8.47 -3.19
CA LYS A 982 8.97 -8.12 -3.40
C LYS A 982 9.26 -6.64 -3.67
N ASN A 983 8.24 -5.86 -4.06
CA ASN A 983 8.35 -4.43 -4.40
C ASN A 983 8.13 -3.51 -3.18
N LEU A 984 8.80 -3.82 -2.06
CA LEU A 984 8.77 -2.98 -0.86
C LEU A 984 9.66 -1.76 -1.07
N PHE A 985 9.13 -0.56 -0.80
CA PHE A 985 9.92 0.67 -0.91
C PHE A 985 11.03 0.72 0.15
N TYR A 986 12.19 1.19 -0.29
CA TYR A 986 13.30 1.59 0.56
C TYR A 986 13.95 2.84 -0.04
N VAL A 987 14.62 3.61 0.83
CA VAL A 987 15.36 4.79 0.40
C VAL A 987 16.74 4.34 -0.06
N THR A 988 17.17 4.84 -1.22
CA THR A 988 18.52 4.64 -1.78
C THR A 988 19.01 5.93 -2.39
N LYS A 989 20.32 6.19 -2.30
CA LYS A 989 21.00 7.30 -2.97
C LYS A 989 21.29 6.99 -4.44
N MET A 990 21.17 5.74 -4.84
CA MET A 990 21.34 5.30 -6.22
C MET A 990 20.14 5.75 -7.06
N THR A 991 20.26 6.90 -7.72
CA THR A 991 19.22 7.38 -8.62
C THR A 991 19.39 6.79 -10.03
N ARG A 992 18.29 6.33 -10.65
CA ARG A 992 18.24 5.89 -12.07
C ARG A 992 18.97 4.57 -12.40
N ILE A 993 19.19 3.69 -11.43
CA ILE A 993 19.69 2.33 -11.70
C ILE A 993 18.53 1.40 -12.04
N ALA A 994 18.64 0.68 -13.15
CA ALA A 994 17.66 -0.32 -13.54
C ALA A 994 17.77 -1.56 -12.63
N GLY A 995 16.61 -2.07 -12.18
CA GLY A 995 16.52 -3.16 -11.19
C GLY A 995 16.19 -2.70 -9.77
N LEU A 996 16.22 -1.40 -9.46
CA LEU A 996 15.73 -0.88 -8.17
C LEU A 996 14.27 -0.40 -8.29
N PRO A 997 13.39 -0.69 -7.31
CA PRO A 997 12.01 -0.24 -7.33
C PRO A 997 11.96 1.28 -7.21
N GLN A 998 11.42 1.95 -8.24
CA GLN A 998 11.24 3.41 -8.25
C GLN A 998 9.90 3.87 -7.68
N THR A 999 8.96 2.94 -7.50
CA THR A 999 7.62 3.18 -6.95
C THR A 999 7.37 2.26 -5.77
N ALA A 1000 6.66 2.76 -4.75
CA ALA A 1000 6.27 1.98 -3.60
C ALA A 1000 5.02 1.15 -3.90
N SER A 1001 5.05 -0.16 -3.66
CA SER A 1001 3.83 -0.97 -3.64
C SER A 1001 3.14 -0.79 -2.29
N GLU A 1002 1.93 -0.23 -2.29
CA GLU A 1002 1.08 -0.14 -1.09
C GLU A 1002 0.82 -1.52 -0.49
N ARG A 1003 0.52 -2.51 -1.34
CA ARG A 1003 0.35 -3.92 -0.93
C ARG A 1003 1.59 -4.51 -0.22
N ALA A 1004 2.80 -4.23 -0.72
CA ALA A 1004 4.02 -4.69 -0.04
C ALA A 1004 4.23 -3.94 1.29
N PHE A 1005 3.89 -2.66 1.34
CA PHE A 1005 3.99 -1.87 2.57
C PHE A 1005 3.00 -2.33 3.66
N ASP A 1006 1.75 -2.61 3.28
CA ASP A 1006 0.74 -3.18 4.18
C ASP A 1006 1.19 -4.54 4.76
N MET A 1007 1.67 -5.45 3.90
CA MET A 1007 2.27 -6.72 4.34
C MET A 1007 3.42 -6.50 5.31
N TYR A 1008 4.31 -5.55 5.02
CA TYR A 1008 5.45 -5.24 5.89
C TYR A 1008 5.02 -4.78 7.27
N LEU A 1009 4.02 -3.90 7.39
CA LEU A 1009 3.51 -3.45 8.68
C LEU A 1009 2.86 -4.58 9.48
N LYS A 1010 2.06 -5.47 8.84
CA LYS A 1010 1.48 -6.64 9.51
C LYS A 1010 2.55 -7.64 9.98
N VAL A 1011 3.58 -7.86 9.16
CA VAL A 1011 4.77 -8.64 9.54
C VAL A 1011 5.47 -8.02 10.75
N ARG A 1012 5.73 -6.70 10.76
CA ARG A 1012 6.33 -6.00 11.91
C ARG A 1012 5.51 -6.20 13.18
N HIS A 1013 4.18 -6.09 13.07
CA HIS A 1013 3.28 -6.27 14.19
C HIS A 1013 3.39 -7.69 14.77
N VAL A 1014 3.31 -8.72 13.93
CA VAL A 1014 3.46 -10.12 14.36
C VAL A 1014 4.82 -10.40 14.98
N GLN A 1015 5.89 -9.86 14.39
CA GLN A 1015 7.24 -9.97 14.94
C GLN A 1015 7.36 -9.30 16.31
N SER A 1016 6.73 -8.14 16.51
CA SER A 1016 6.75 -7.46 17.81
C SER A 1016 6.09 -8.27 18.93
N MET A 1017 5.08 -9.09 18.61
CA MET A 1017 4.41 -9.97 19.58
C MET A 1017 5.20 -11.26 19.88
N ASN A 1018 6.07 -11.68 18.96
CA ASN A 1018 6.78 -12.96 19.01
C ASN A 1018 8.31 -12.80 19.13
N GLY A 1019 8.79 -11.69 19.71
CA GLY A 1019 10.22 -11.47 19.93
C GLY A 1019 11.08 -11.50 18.65
N GLY A 1020 10.55 -10.97 17.54
CA GLY A 1020 11.19 -10.94 16.23
C GLY A 1020 10.72 -12.05 15.26
N GLY A 1021 9.95 -13.03 15.72
CA GLY A 1021 9.51 -14.19 14.92
C GLY A 1021 8.05 -14.19 14.45
N GLY A 1022 7.58 -15.33 13.96
CA GLY A 1022 6.16 -15.54 13.67
C GLY A 1022 5.76 -15.49 12.20
N VAL A 1023 6.72 -15.38 11.28
CA VAL A 1023 6.43 -15.22 9.85
C VAL A 1023 7.08 -16.34 9.02
N VAL A 1024 6.27 -16.98 8.17
CA VAL A 1024 6.71 -17.99 7.20
C VAL A 1024 6.31 -17.53 5.80
N PHE A 1025 7.30 -17.33 4.94
CA PHE A 1025 7.09 -17.05 3.52
C PHE A 1025 7.37 -18.31 2.70
N ALA A 1026 6.61 -18.53 1.65
CA ALA A 1026 6.80 -19.64 0.73
C ALA A 1026 6.78 -19.14 -0.72
N THR A 1027 7.74 -19.57 -1.53
CA THR A 1027 7.75 -19.26 -2.97
C THR A 1027 8.69 -20.19 -3.75
N GLY A 1028 8.31 -20.51 -4.98
CA GLY A 1028 9.19 -21.23 -5.92
C GLY A 1028 10.26 -20.34 -6.58
N THR A 1029 10.14 -19.02 -6.46
CA THR A 1029 10.98 -18.03 -7.14
C THR A 1029 11.42 -16.95 -6.14
N PRO A 1030 12.29 -17.28 -5.17
CA PRO A 1030 12.70 -16.34 -4.12
C PRO A 1030 13.39 -15.08 -4.66
N ILE A 1031 14.01 -15.20 -5.84
CA ILE A 1031 14.62 -14.11 -6.60
C ILE A 1031 14.20 -14.31 -8.06
N ALA A 1032 13.52 -13.33 -8.64
CA ALA A 1032 12.96 -13.39 -9.98
C ALA A 1032 13.62 -12.38 -10.94
N ASN A 1033 13.67 -11.09 -10.58
CA ASN A 1033 14.03 -10.03 -11.54
C ASN A 1033 15.17 -9.10 -11.10
N SER A 1034 15.46 -8.99 -9.79
CA SER A 1034 16.44 -8.06 -9.27
C SER A 1034 17.14 -8.60 -8.04
N MET A 1035 18.44 -8.32 -7.93
CA MET A 1035 19.23 -8.63 -6.74
C MET A 1035 18.67 -7.98 -5.48
N ALA A 1036 17.99 -6.84 -5.61
CA ALA A 1036 17.38 -6.16 -4.47
C ALA A 1036 16.17 -6.90 -3.87
N GLU A 1037 15.61 -7.89 -4.57
CA GLU A 1037 14.53 -8.73 -4.03
C GLU A 1037 15.01 -9.56 -2.84
N MET A 1038 16.29 -9.99 -2.85
CA MET A 1038 16.90 -10.69 -1.71
C MET A 1038 16.92 -9.78 -0.48
N PHE A 1039 17.37 -8.53 -0.63
CA PHE A 1039 17.34 -7.55 0.46
C PHE A 1039 15.92 -7.32 0.99
N THR A 1040 14.91 -7.23 0.11
CA THR A 1040 13.51 -7.13 0.55
C THR A 1040 13.09 -8.34 1.39
N MET A 1041 13.42 -9.56 0.98
CA MET A 1041 13.10 -10.77 1.76
C MET A 1041 13.81 -10.80 3.11
N GLN A 1042 15.10 -10.41 3.15
CA GLN A 1042 15.82 -10.24 4.41
C GLN A 1042 15.22 -9.15 5.29
N ARG A 1043 14.73 -8.05 4.71
CA ARG A 1043 14.01 -7.04 5.48
C ARG A 1043 12.77 -7.62 6.13
N TYR A 1044 11.99 -8.48 5.46
CA TYR A 1044 10.85 -9.14 6.09
C TYR A 1044 11.27 -10.10 7.20
N LEU A 1045 12.26 -10.96 6.96
CA LEU A 1045 12.50 -12.16 7.79
C LEU A 1045 13.73 -12.07 8.71
N GLN A 1046 14.67 -11.19 8.42
CA GLN A 1046 15.97 -11.01 9.11
C GLN A 1046 16.26 -9.53 9.47
N PRO A 1047 15.29 -8.75 9.97
CA PRO A 1047 15.52 -7.34 10.26
C PRO A 1047 16.60 -7.11 11.32
N ASP A 1048 16.64 -7.94 12.36
CA ASP A 1048 17.58 -7.81 13.47
C ASP A 1048 18.99 -8.24 13.07
N ASP A 1049 19.12 -9.28 12.24
CA ASP A 1049 20.40 -9.67 11.65
C ASP A 1049 20.96 -8.54 10.77
N LEU A 1050 20.11 -7.93 9.93
CA LEU A 1050 20.52 -6.78 9.12
C LEU A 1050 20.94 -5.59 9.98
N LYS A 1051 20.27 -5.34 11.12
CA LYS A 1051 20.68 -4.29 12.08
C LYS A 1051 22.01 -4.63 12.74
N LYS A 1052 22.19 -5.86 13.25
CA LYS A 1052 23.41 -6.34 13.93
C LYS A 1052 24.67 -6.18 13.05
N HIS A 1053 24.53 -6.39 11.73
CA HIS A 1053 25.65 -6.26 10.78
C HIS A 1053 25.74 -4.86 10.13
N ASN A 1054 24.92 -3.88 10.54
CA ASN A 1054 24.83 -2.56 9.92
C ASN A 1054 24.49 -2.58 8.41
N LEU A 1055 23.61 -3.51 8.01
CA LEU A 1055 23.15 -3.74 6.63
C LEU A 1055 21.65 -3.46 6.44
N HIS A 1056 20.97 -2.87 7.42
CA HIS A 1056 19.53 -2.57 7.36
C HIS A 1056 19.15 -1.50 6.33
N HIS A 1057 20.14 -0.75 5.81
CA HIS A 1057 19.98 0.12 4.65
C HIS A 1057 20.41 -0.56 3.36
N PHE A 1058 19.64 -0.34 2.29
CA PHE A 1058 19.92 -0.91 0.98
C PHE A 1058 21.31 -0.52 0.47
N ASP A 1059 21.71 0.75 0.64
CA ASP A 1059 23.00 1.23 0.14
C ASP A 1059 24.19 0.55 0.85
N SER A 1060 24.09 0.31 2.17
CA SER A 1060 25.12 -0.40 2.95
C SER A 1060 25.18 -1.88 2.58
N TRP A 1061 24.01 -2.52 2.41
CA TRP A 1061 23.90 -3.90 1.93
C TRP A 1061 24.48 -4.03 0.52
N ALA A 1062 24.13 -3.11 -0.38
CA ALA A 1062 24.60 -3.08 -1.75
C ALA A 1062 26.10 -2.79 -1.86
N ALA A 1063 26.65 -1.90 -1.01
CA ALA A 1063 28.09 -1.63 -0.95
C ALA A 1063 28.91 -2.86 -0.57
N THR A 1064 28.33 -3.73 0.25
CA THR A 1064 28.99 -4.93 0.80
C THR A 1064 28.87 -6.12 -0.13
N PHE A 1065 27.71 -6.30 -0.78
CA PHE A 1065 27.39 -7.52 -1.52
C PHE A 1065 27.09 -7.35 -3.00
N GLY A 1066 27.03 -6.13 -3.54
CA GLY A 1066 26.63 -5.93 -4.93
C GLY A 1066 27.45 -4.92 -5.71
N GLU A 1067 27.37 -5.05 -7.04
CA GLU A 1067 28.05 -4.21 -8.02
C GLU A 1067 27.06 -3.63 -9.03
N PRO A 1068 27.00 -2.29 -9.15
CA PRO A 1068 26.38 -1.68 -10.30
C PRO A 1068 27.30 -1.86 -11.52
N VAL A 1069 26.83 -2.62 -12.51
CA VAL A 1069 27.51 -2.82 -13.78
C VAL A 1069 26.93 -1.84 -14.80
N THR A 1070 27.79 -1.04 -15.42
CA THR A 1070 27.39 -0.19 -16.55
C THR A 1070 27.75 -0.91 -17.85
N ALA A 1071 26.74 -1.22 -18.66
CA ALA A 1071 26.92 -1.89 -19.94
C ALA A 1071 26.32 -1.06 -21.08
N MET A 1072 26.89 -1.17 -22.29
CA MET A 1072 26.25 -0.65 -23.49
C MET A 1072 25.05 -1.52 -23.85
N GLU A 1073 23.87 -0.93 -23.85
CA GLU A 1073 22.62 -1.59 -24.23
C GLU A 1073 22.02 -0.89 -25.44
N LEU A 1074 21.34 -1.66 -26.29
CA LEU A 1074 20.57 -1.07 -27.37
C LEU A 1074 19.50 -0.15 -26.77
N SER A 1075 19.50 1.11 -27.19
CA SER A 1075 18.53 2.09 -26.73
C SER A 1075 17.11 1.62 -27.04
N PRO A 1076 16.10 1.95 -26.22
CA PRO A 1076 14.72 1.47 -26.41
C PRO A 1076 14.07 1.86 -27.74
N ASP A 1077 14.66 2.81 -28.46
CA ASP A 1077 14.30 3.29 -29.80
C ASP A 1077 15.02 2.55 -30.93
N GLY A 1078 15.95 1.63 -30.61
CA GLY A 1078 16.74 0.86 -31.58
C GLY A 1078 17.77 1.68 -32.36
N ALA A 1079 17.94 2.98 -32.03
CA ALA A 1079 18.73 3.94 -32.81
C ALA A 1079 20.24 3.88 -32.55
N GLY A 1080 20.67 3.20 -31.48
CA GLY A 1080 22.07 3.12 -31.08
C GLY A 1080 22.25 2.53 -29.68
N TYR A 1081 23.47 2.59 -29.15
CA TYR A 1081 23.80 2.07 -27.83
C TYR A 1081 23.77 3.18 -26.77
N ARG A 1082 23.22 2.87 -25.60
CA ARG A 1082 23.25 3.71 -24.41
C ARG A 1082 23.93 2.94 -23.28
N LEU A 1083 24.82 3.62 -22.56
CA LEU A 1083 25.33 3.11 -21.29
C LEU A 1083 24.19 3.09 -20.28
N ASN A 1084 23.83 1.90 -19.83
CA ASN A 1084 22.81 1.67 -18.82
C ASN A 1084 23.45 0.98 -17.62
N THR A 1085 23.22 1.54 -16.43
CA THR A 1085 23.75 0.98 -15.18
C THR A 1085 22.69 0.10 -14.55
N ARG A 1086 23.04 -1.16 -14.31
CA ARG A 1086 22.20 -2.15 -13.63
C ARG A 1086 22.88 -2.65 -12.38
N PHE A 1087 22.11 -2.85 -11.33
CA PHE A 1087 22.58 -3.60 -10.19
C PHE A 1087 22.50 -5.10 -10.55
N ALA A 1088 23.61 -5.69 -11.01
CA ALA A 1088 23.57 -6.97 -11.73
C ALA A 1088 24.55 -8.05 -11.25
N ARG A 1089 25.59 -7.73 -10.48
CA ARG A 1089 26.57 -8.71 -9.99
C ARG A 1089 26.65 -8.70 -8.46
N PHE A 1090 26.67 -9.89 -7.85
CA PHE A 1090 26.98 -10.05 -6.44
C PHE A 1090 28.50 -10.22 -6.23
N ILE A 1091 28.98 -9.73 -5.09
CA ILE A 1091 30.30 -10.01 -4.54
C ILE A 1091 30.15 -10.53 -3.11
N ASN A 1092 31.18 -11.21 -2.59
CA ASN A 1092 31.11 -11.85 -1.26
C ASN A 1092 29.85 -12.73 -1.12
N VAL A 1093 29.61 -13.53 -2.18
CA VAL A 1093 28.40 -14.38 -2.32
C VAL A 1093 28.32 -15.43 -1.22
N PRO A 1094 29.41 -16.15 -0.85
CA PRO A 1094 29.35 -17.15 0.22
C PRO A 1094 28.75 -16.61 1.52
N GLU A 1095 29.18 -15.43 1.96
CA GLU A 1095 28.80 -14.76 3.19
C GLU A 1095 27.37 -14.23 3.10
N LEU A 1096 27.01 -13.59 1.99
CA LEU A 1096 25.62 -13.19 1.72
C LEU A 1096 24.68 -14.40 1.79
N MET A 1097 25.08 -15.51 1.18
CA MET A 1097 24.30 -16.75 1.18
C MET A 1097 24.25 -17.39 2.56
N GLN A 1098 25.31 -17.32 3.37
CA GLN A 1098 25.27 -17.75 4.77
C GLN A 1098 24.22 -16.95 5.54
N ILE A 1099 24.24 -15.62 5.48
CA ILE A 1099 23.25 -14.76 6.15
C ILE A 1099 21.85 -15.10 5.66
N PHE A 1100 21.62 -15.09 4.34
CA PHE A 1100 20.30 -15.35 3.75
C PHE A 1100 19.73 -16.74 4.12
N ARG A 1101 20.59 -17.77 4.15
CA ARG A 1101 20.19 -19.15 4.47
C ARG A 1101 19.94 -19.40 5.95
N GLN A 1102 20.21 -18.45 6.85
CA GLN A 1102 19.77 -18.57 8.25
C GLN A 1102 18.24 -18.60 8.34
N SER A 1103 17.55 -17.77 7.55
CA SER A 1103 16.08 -17.81 7.43
C SER A 1103 15.56 -18.60 6.22
N ALA A 1104 16.35 -18.74 5.15
CA ALA A 1104 15.90 -19.40 3.92
C ALA A 1104 16.23 -20.91 3.86
N ASP A 1105 15.20 -21.72 3.65
CA ASP A 1105 15.31 -23.12 3.25
C ASP A 1105 15.16 -23.26 1.74
N VAL A 1106 16.27 -23.58 1.07
CA VAL A 1106 16.36 -23.62 -0.39
C VAL A 1106 16.33 -25.07 -0.85
N GLN A 1107 15.28 -25.44 -1.59
CA GLN A 1107 15.13 -26.78 -2.15
C GLN A 1107 14.96 -26.68 -3.67
N THR A 1108 16.02 -27.05 -4.39
CA THR A 1108 16.02 -27.06 -5.86
C THR A 1108 15.50 -28.39 -6.40
N ALA A 1109 15.08 -28.42 -7.66
CA ALA A 1109 14.64 -29.65 -8.29
C ALA A 1109 15.73 -30.74 -8.34
N ALA A 1110 16.99 -30.31 -8.49
CA ALA A 1110 18.15 -31.21 -8.47
C ALA A 1110 18.39 -31.80 -7.08
N MET A 1111 18.26 -30.99 -6.01
CA MET A 1111 18.40 -31.48 -4.63
C MET A 1111 17.34 -32.53 -4.28
N LEU A 1112 16.13 -32.38 -4.82
CA LEU A 1112 15.00 -33.27 -4.56
C LEU A 1112 14.88 -34.44 -5.56
N ASN A 1113 15.77 -34.53 -6.56
CA ASN A 1113 15.69 -35.51 -7.66
C ASN A 1113 14.28 -35.61 -8.28
N LEU A 1114 13.60 -34.48 -8.47
CA LEU A 1114 12.24 -34.48 -9.01
C LEU A 1114 12.25 -35.00 -10.46
N PRO A 1115 11.37 -35.94 -10.82
CA PRO A 1115 11.29 -36.46 -12.19
C PRO A 1115 10.87 -35.33 -13.13
N ARG A 1116 11.80 -34.89 -13.98
CA ARG A 1116 11.56 -33.87 -15.01
C ARG A 1116 11.94 -34.42 -16.38
N PRO A 1117 11.15 -34.13 -17.42
CA PRO A 1117 11.57 -34.41 -18.79
C PRO A 1117 12.89 -33.69 -19.08
N LYS A 1118 13.83 -34.38 -19.75
CA LYS A 1118 15.06 -33.75 -20.23
C LYS A 1118 14.73 -32.83 -21.41
N LEU A 1119 15.44 -31.71 -21.52
CA LEU A 1119 15.40 -30.89 -22.73
C LEU A 1119 16.02 -31.68 -23.88
N ASP A 1120 15.36 -31.68 -25.03
CA ASP A 1120 15.94 -32.20 -26.27
C ASP A 1120 17.19 -31.38 -26.63
N GLY A 1121 18.35 -32.04 -26.78
CA GLY A 1121 19.65 -31.40 -27.02
C GLY A 1121 20.30 -30.67 -25.82
N GLU A 1122 19.84 -30.90 -24.59
CA GLU A 1122 20.36 -30.35 -23.31
C GLU A 1122 20.26 -28.82 -23.12
N LYS A 1123 20.08 -28.03 -24.18
CA LYS A 1123 20.01 -26.56 -24.15
C LYS A 1123 18.84 -26.01 -24.98
N PRO A 1124 18.27 -24.85 -24.63
CA PRO A 1124 17.27 -24.18 -25.46
C PRO A 1124 17.81 -23.87 -26.86
N THR A 1125 17.02 -24.15 -27.90
CA THR A 1125 17.38 -23.82 -29.29
C THR A 1125 16.95 -22.39 -29.63
N ILE A 1126 17.89 -21.52 -30.01
CA ILE A 1126 17.63 -20.13 -30.41
C ILE A 1126 17.55 -20.04 -31.94
N ARG A 1127 16.51 -19.41 -32.47
CA ARG A 1127 16.30 -19.17 -33.91
C ARG A 1127 16.29 -17.67 -34.19
N ASN A 1128 17.05 -17.24 -35.20
CA ASN A 1128 17.17 -15.84 -35.61
C ASN A 1128 16.51 -15.62 -36.97
N ALA A 1129 15.62 -14.64 -37.08
CA ALA A 1129 15.03 -14.22 -38.35
C ALA A 1129 15.73 -12.95 -38.88
N PRO A 1130 16.04 -12.87 -40.19
CA PRO A 1130 16.63 -11.67 -40.77
C PRO A 1130 15.66 -10.48 -40.74
N ALA A 1131 16.19 -9.27 -40.55
CA ALA A 1131 15.38 -8.05 -40.60
C ALA A 1131 15.13 -7.61 -42.05
N THR A 1132 13.87 -7.44 -42.43
CA THR A 1132 13.47 -7.00 -43.77
C THR A 1132 13.88 -5.56 -44.05
N PRO A 1133 14.08 -5.15 -45.33
CA PRO A 1133 14.34 -3.76 -45.68
C PRO A 1133 13.27 -2.80 -45.13
N GLU A 1134 12.00 -3.19 -45.18
CA GLU A 1134 10.86 -2.41 -44.71
C GLU A 1134 10.88 -2.24 -43.18
N LEU A 1135 11.26 -3.29 -42.45
CA LEU A 1135 11.42 -3.22 -41.00
C LEU A 1135 12.58 -2.30 -40.62
N LYS A 1136 13.71 -2.39 -41.33
CA LYS A 1136 14.86 -1.48 -41.11
C LYS A 1136 14.47 -0.02 -41.34
N ALA A 1137 13.72 0.27 -42.41
CA ALA A 1137 13.22 1.61 -42.68
C ALA A 1137 12.27 2.11 -41.59
N PHE A 1138 11.38 1.26 -41.08
CA PHE A 1138 10.48 1.62 -39.97
C PHE A 1138 11.23 1.90 -38.67
N VAL A 1139 12.27 1.12 -38.35
CA VAL A 1139 13.12 1.37 -37.17
C VAL A 1139 13.86 2.71 -37.31
N GLN A 1140 14.32 3.08 -38.50
CA GLN A 1140 14.91 4.40 -38.74
C GLN A 1140 13.92 5.56 -38.52
N GLU A 1141 12.64 5.37 -38.89
CA GLU A 1141 11.57 6.35 -38.60
C GLU A 1141 11.36 6.51 -37.08
N LEU A 1142 11.33 5.40 -36.34
CA LEU A 1142 11.22 5.40 -34.88
C LEU A 1142 12.41 6.11 -34.22
N ALA A 1143 13.62 5.90 -34.74
CA ALA A 1143 14.82 6.60 -34.29
C ALA A 1143 14.70 8.13 -34.48
N ALA A 1144 14.24 8.57 -35.65
CA ALA A 1144 14.01 10.00 -35.91
C ALA A 1144 12.92 10.58 -34.99
N ARG A 1145 11.87 9.82 -34.67
CA ARG A 1145 10.84 10.21 -33.70
C ARG A 1145 11.40 10.37 -32.28
N ALA A 1146 12.25 9.44 -31.86
CA ALA A 1146 12.89 9.50 -30.55
C ALA A 1146 13.79 10.74 -30.40
N GLU A 1147 14.53 11.12 -31.45
CA GLU A 1147 15.35 12.35 -31.45
C GLU A 1147 14.51 13.64 -31.36
N ARG A 1148 13.32 13.68 -31.99
CA ARG A 1148 12.41 14.83 -31.86
C ARG A 1148 11.89 15.01 -30.42
N LEU A 1149 11.70 13.91 -29.68
CA LEU A 1149 11.31 13.96 -28.27
C LEU A 1149 12.45 14.45 -27.38
N LYS A 1150 13.69 14.02 -27.66
CA LYS A 1150 14.88 14.48 -26.91
C LYS A 1150 15.10 16.00 -27.05
N THR A 1151 14.67 16.59 -28.16
CA THR A 1151 14.79 18.03 -28.43
C THR A 1151 13.56 18.87 -28.01
N ASN A 1152 12.60 18.29 -27.26
CA ASN A 1152 11.36 18.95 -26.79
C ASN A 1152 10.52 19.61 -27.91
N ARG A 1153 10.60 19.10 -29.14
CA ARG A 1153 9.83 19.62 -30.29
C ARG A 1153 8.43 19.00 -30.42
N VAL A 1154 8.07 18.07 -29.53
CA VAL A 1154 6.78 17.35 -29.54
C VAL A 1154 6.32 17.15 -28.10
N ASP A 1155 5.04 17.40 -27.84
CA ASP A 1155 4.41 17.16 -26.54
C ASP A 1155 4.35 15.64 -26.20
N PRO A 1156 4.71 15.22 -24.97
CA PRO A 1156 4.67 13.81 -24.54
C PRO A 1156 3.31 13.09 -24.67
N SER A 1157 2.21 13.84 -24.75
CA SER A 1157 0.87 13.31 -25.00
C SER A 1157 0.64 12.88 -26.46
N VAL A 1158 1.38 13.48 -27.40
CA VAL A 1158 1.30 13.19 -28.85
C VAL A 1158 2.19 11.99 -29.20
N ASP A 1159 3.43 12.01 -28.71
CA ASP A 1159 4.41 10.92 -28.89
C ASP A 1159 5.30 10.83 -27.65
N ASN A 1160 5.72 9.61 -27.27
CA ASN A 1160 6.60 9.41 -26.12
C ASN A 1160 7.43 8.13 -26.29
N MET A 1161 8.46 7.98 -25.46
CA MET A 1161 9.36 6.84 -25.58
C MET A 1161 8.67 5.49 -25.34
N LEU A 1162 7.69 5.40 -24.43
CA LEU A 1162 6.99 4.14 -24.20
C LEU A 1162 6.20 3.73 -25.45
N LYS A 1163 5.57 4.69 -26.14
CA LYS A 1163 4.87 4.47 -27.40
C LYS A 1163 5.83 4.00 -28.49
N ILE A 1164 6.95 4.71 -28.71
CA ILE A 1164 7.97 4.36 -29.70
C ILE A 1164 8.54 2.95 -29.46
N THR A 1165 8.95 2.63 -28.22
CA THR A 1165 9.46 1.30 -27.89
C THR A 1165 8.41 0.21 -28.07
N SER A 1166 7.15 0.48 -27.71
CA SER A 1166 6.05 -0.47 -27.89
C SER A 1166 5.79 -0.75 -29.37
N GLU A 1167 5.82 0.29 -30.22
CA GLU A 1167 5.68 0.17 -31.67
C GLU A 1167 6.86 -0.58 -32.30
N GLY A 1168 8.08 -0.31 -31.86
CA GLY A 1168 9.28 -1.03 -32.26
C GLY A 1168 9.22 -2.52 -31.91
N ARG A 1169 8.81 -2.87 -30.68
CA ARG A 1169 8.63 -4.27 -30.26
C ARG A 1169 7.57 -5.00 -31.10
N LYS A 1170 6.45 -4.33 -31.41
CA LYS A 1170 5.40 -4.90 -32.29
C LYS A 1170 5.93 -5.14 -33.69
N ALA A 1171 6.58 -4.15 -34.31
CA ALA A 1171 7.14 -4.28 -35.65
C ALA A 1171 8.24 -5.36 -35.74
N ALA A 1172 9.04 -5.50 -34.69
CA ALA A 1172 10.09 -6.53 -34.60
C ALA A 1172 9.55 -7.96 -34.41
N LEU A 1173 8.30 -8.12 -33.95
CA LEU A 1173 7.59 -9.40 -33.96
C LEU A 1173 7.02 -9.66 -35.35
N ASP A 1174 6.21 -8.74 -35.86
CA ASP A 1174 5.66 -8.75 -37.22
C ASP A 1174 5.29 -7.32 -37.65
N LEU A 1175 5.78 -6.86 -38.79
CA LEU A 1175 5.55 -5.51 -39.29
C LEU A 1175 4.05 -5.23 -39.54
N ARG A 1176 3.26 -6.27 -39.84
CA ARG A 1176 1.80 -6.17 -40.06
C ARG A 1176 1.04 -5.68 -38.83
N LEU A 1177 1.63 -5.78 -37.63
CA LEU A 1177 1.06 -5.18 -36.41
C LEU A 1177 1.07 -3.65 -36.40
N MET A 1178 1.99 -3.04 -37.17
CA MET A 1178 2.07 -1.60 -37.32
C MET A 1178 1.53 -1.13 -38.68
N LYS A 1179 1.77 -1.92 -39.72
CA LYS A 1179 1.33 -1.64 -41.09
C LYS A 1179 0.57 -2.85 -41.63
N PRO A 1180 -0.77 -2.94 -41.42
CA PRO A 1180 -1.55 -4.12 -41.82
C PRO A 1180 -1.46 -4.49 -43.31
N SER A 1181 -1.11 -3.54 -44.17
CA SER A 1181 -0.88 -3.74 -45.61
C SER A 1181 0.53 -4.22 -45.97
N ALA A 1182 1.42 -4.41 -44.99
CA ALA A 1182 2.76 -4.95 -45.22
C ALA A 1182 2.68 -6.40 -45.73
N LYS A 1183 3.63 -6.79 -46.58
CA LYS A 1183 3.73 -8.16 -47.08
C LYS A 1183 4.11 -9.10 -45.95
N ASP A 1184 3.53 -10.30 -45.98
CA ASP A 1184 3.93 -11.42 -45.13
C ASP A 1184 5.25 -11.99 -45.66
N ASP A 1185 6.34 -11.83 -44.89
CA ASP A 1185 7.67 -12.29 -45.29
C ASP A 1185 7.86 -13.76 -44.89
N PRO A 1186 8.08 -14.70 -45.84
CA PRO A 1186 8.35 -16.10 -45.55
C PRO A 1186 9.51 -16.33 -44.56
N GLN A 1187 10.51 -15.45 -44.52
CA GLN A 1187 11.65 -15.52 -43.60
C GLN A 1187 11.40 -14.80 -42.26
N GLY A 1188 10.20 -14.27 -42.04
CA GLY A 1188 9.81 -13.60 -40.79
C GLY A 1188 9.70 -14.55 -39.60
N LYS A 1189 9.75 -13.98 -38.37
CA LYS A 1189 9.69 -14.75 -37.11
C LYS A 1189 8.46 -15.64 -36.99
N VAL A 1190 7.29 -15.11 -37.37
CA VAL A 1190 6.02 -15.84 -37.28
C VAL A 1190 6.01 -17.04 -38.23
N ASN A 1191 6.47 -16.87 -39.48
CA ASN A 1191 6.51 -17.96 -40.46
C ASN A 1191 7.51 -19.05 -40.07
N GLN A 1192 8.72 -18.68 -39.63
CA GLN A 1192 9.69 -19.65 -39.12
C GLN A 1192 9.16 -20.41 -37.89
N ALA A 1193 8.43 -19.73 -37.00
CA ALA A 1193 7.80 -20.37 -35.85
C ALA A 1193 6.71 -21.35 -36.28
N VAL A 1194 5.83 -20.96 -37.20
CA VAL A 1194 4.76 -21.80 -37.75
C VAL A 1194 5.33 -23.04 -38.44
N GLU A 1195 6.34 -22.87 -39.30
CA GLU A 1195 7.02 -23.99 -39.96
C GLU A 1195 7.60 -24.99 -38.94
N ASN A 1196 8.21 -24.47 -37.87
CA ASN A 1196 8.78 -25.31 -36.83
C ASN A 1196 7.72 -26.02 -35.97
N ILE A 1197 6.65 -25.32 -35.60
CA ILE A 1197 5.51 -25.89 -34.86
C ILE A 1197 4.87 -27.01 -35.69
N PHE A 1198 4.65 -26.77 -36.97
CA PHE A 1198 4.09 -27.75 -37.90
C PHE A 1198 5.00 -28.97 -38.06
N ARG A 1199 6.30 -28.76 -38.23
CA ARG A 1199 7.30 -29.83 -38.31
C ARG A 1199 7.26 -30.71 -37.06
N ILE A 1200 7.31 -30.12 -35.87
CA ILE A 1200 7.24 -30.85 -34.60
C ILE A 1200 5.90 -31.57 -34.48
N TRP A 1201 4.79 -30.94 -34.88
CA TRP A 1201 3.46 -31.57 -34.87
C TRP A 1201 3.40 -32.79 -35.78
N GLN A 1202 4.00 -32.73 -36.96
CA GLN A 1202 4.10 -33.88 -37.86
C GLN A 1202 5.00 -34.99 -37.30
N GLU A 1203 6.19 -34.64 -36.82
CA GLU A 1203 7.17 -35.57 -36.26
C GLU A 1203 6.61 -36.29 -35.02
N SER A 1204 5.80 -35.59 -34.21
CA SER A 1204 5.23 -36.10 -32.95
C SER A 1204 3.76 -36.54 -33.03
N LYS A 1205 3.25 -36.72 -34.25
CA LYS A 1205 1.86 -37.15 -34.51
C LYS A 1205 1.52 -38.52 -33.90
N PRO A 1206 2.41 -39.54 -33.92
CA PRO A 1206 2.17 -40.82 -33.25
C PRO A 1206 1.97 -40.68 -31.74
N GLU A 1207 2.71 -39.77 -31.10
CA GLU A 1207 2.71 -39.53 -29.65
C GLU A 1207 1.59 -38.58 -29.21
N ARG A 1208 0.91 -37.91 -30.16
CA ARG A 1208 -0.09 -36.84 -29.91
C ARG A 1208 0.44 -35.77 -28.96
N SER A 1209 1.68 -35.32 -29.20
CA SER A 1209 2.35 -34.38 -28.30
C SER A 1209 1.67 -33.00 -28.27
N ALA A 1210 1.56 -32.42 -27.08
CA ALA A 1210 1.09 -31.06 -26.88
C ALA A 1210 2.22 -30.04 -27.08
N GLN A 1211 1.94 -28.96 -27.82
CA GLN A 1211 2.86 -27.83 -27.99
C GLN A 1211 2.26 -26.57 -27.34
N LEU A 1212 3.04 -25.91 -26.49
CA LEU A 1212 2.65 -24.65 -25.85
C LEU A 1212 3.38 -23.48 -26.52
N VAL A 1213 2.63 -22.51 -27.04
CA VAL A 1213 3.18 -21.32 -27.73
C VAL A 1213 2.85 -20.08 -26.91
N PHE A 1214 3.89 -19.37 -26.46
CA PHE A 1214 3.74 -18.13 -25.70
C PHE A 1214 4.09 -16.92 -26.57
N CYS A 1215 3.18 -15.95 -26.67
CA CYS A 1215 3.40 -14.70 -27.39
C CYS A 1215 2.87 -13.49 -26.61
N ASP A 1216 3.76 -12.70 -26.02
CA ASP A 1216 3.39 -11.59 -25.13
C ASP A 1216 2.76 -10.38 -25.84
N LEU A 1217 2.84 -10.34 -27.17
CA LEU A 1217 2.38 -9.22 -28.00
C LEU A 1217 1.28 -9.70 -28.97
N SER A 1218 0.32 -8.83 -29.30
CA SER A 1218 -0.78 -9.15 -30.23
C SER A 1218 -1.85 -10.13 -29.71
N THR A 1219 -2.28 -10.02 -28.44
CA THR A 1219 -3.46 -10.76 -27.96
C THR A 1219 -4.67 -10.52 -28.88
N PRO A 1220 -5.46 -11.56 -29.23
CA PRO A 1220 -6.61 -11.43 -30.12
C PRO A 1220 -7.54 -10.30 -29.69
N LYS A 1221 -7.91 -9.41 -30.62
CA LYS A 1221 -8.95 -8.37 -30.46
C LYS A 1221 -9.92 -8.44 -31.63
N ASP A 1222 -11.15 -7.97 -31.44
CA ASP A 1222 -12.18 -7.98 -32.49
C ASP A 1222 -11.86 -7.11 -33.72
N LYS A 1223 -10.84 -6.24 -33.64
CA LYS A 1223 -10.41 -5.35 -34.74
C LYS A 1223 -8.89 -5.35 -34.90
N GLY A 1224 -8.41 -5.67 -36.10
CA GLY A 1224 -6.99 -5.56 -36.50
C GLY A 1224 -6.27 -6.90 -36.76
N PHE A 1225 -5.02 -6.83 -37.21
CA PHE A 1225 -4.15 -7.99 -37.43
C PHE A 1225 -3.75 -8.63 -36.08
N SER A 1226 -3.86 -9.97 -36.00
CA SER A 1226 -3.51 -10.77 -34.82
C SER A 1226 -2.51 -11.85 -35.20
N VAL A 1227 -1.35 -11.87 -34.54
CA VAL A 1227 -0.33 -12.92 -34.76
C VAL A 1227 -0.85 -14.29 -34.37
N TYR A 1228 -1.69 -14.37 -33.33
CA TYR A 1228 -2.31 -15.62 -32.89
C TYR A 1228 -3.20 -16.22 -33.99
N ARG A 1229 -4.07 -15.41 -34.59
CA ARG A 1229 -4.96 -15.85 -35.66
C ARG A 1229 -4.19 -16.16 -36.93
N ASP A 1230 -3.23 -15.31 -37.31
CA ASP A 1230 -2.38 -15.55 -38.49
C ASP A 1230 -1.58 -16.85 -38.37
N ALA A 1231 -1.01 -17.15 -37.20
CA ALA A 1231 -0.30 -18.40 -36.96
C ALA A 1231 -1.24 -19.61 -37.03
N ALA A 1232 -2.44 -19.53 -36.43
CA ALA A 1232 -3.44 -20.59 -36.50
C ALA A 1232 -3.92 -20.84 -37.94
N ASP A 1233 -4.30 -19.80 -38.67
CA ASP A 1233 -4.73 -19.89 -40.08
C ASP A 1233 -3.66 -20.55 -40.95
N LYS A 1234 -2.37 -20.25 -40.70
CA LYS A 1234 -1.26 -20.86 -41.42
C LYS A 1234 -1.05 -22.32 -41.05
N LEU A 1235 -1.17 -22.68 -39.77
CA LEU A 1235 -1.13 -24.08 -39.33
C LEU A 1235 -2.28 -24.89 -39.93
N GLU A 1236 -3.49 -24.31 -39.98
CA GLU A 1236 -4.65 -24.93 -40.64
C GLU A 1236 -4.41 -25.15 -42.14
N ARG A 1237 -3.85 -24.16 -42.84
CA ARG A 1237 -3.46 -24.30 -44.26
C ARG A 1237 -2.39 -25.36 -44.48
N LEU A 1238 -1.49 -25.55 -43.53
CA LEU A 1238 -0.49 -26.62 -43.55
C LEU A 1238 -1.09 -28.00 -43.22
N GLY A 1239 -2.34 -28.05 -42.72
CA GLY A 1239 -3.09 -29.28 -42.48
C GLY A 1239 -3.26 -29.68 -41.02
N VAL A 1240 -2.98 -28.78 -40.07
CA VAL A 1240 -3.33 -28.98 -38.65
C VAL A 1240 -4.85 -28.77 -38.49
N PRO A 1241 -5.61 -29.73 -37.93
CA PRO A 1241 -7.04 -29.54 -37.68
C PRO A 1241 -7.31 -28.34 -36.77
N SER A 1242 -8.31 -27.53 -37.10
CA SER A 1242 -8.70 -26.36 -36.28
C SER A 1242 -9.06 -26.74 -34.84
N GLY A 1243 -9.65 -27.93 -34.65
CA GLY A 1243 -9.97 -28.47 -33.32
C GLY A 1243 -8.75 -28.84 -32.45
N ASP A 1244 -7.55 -28.93 -33.04
CA ASP A 1244 -6.31 -29.20 -32.33
C ASP A 1244 -5.59 -27.90 -31.91
N ILE A 1245 -6.16 -26.73 -32.23
CA ILE A 1245 -5.62 -25.41 -31.91
C ILE A 1245 -6.56 -24.69 -30.96
N ALA A 1246 -6.05 -24.21 -29.82
CA ALA A 1246 -6.83 -23.48 -28.84
C ALA A 1246 -6.09 -22.26 -28.29
N PHE A 1247 -6.81 -21.17 -28.07
CA PHE A 1247 -6.29 -19.96 -27.43
C PHE A 1247 -6.76 -19.88 -25.99
N ILE A 1248 -5.85 -19.77 -25.03
CA ILE A 1248 -6.19 -19.65 -23.60
C ILE A 1248 -7.09 -18.44 -23.30
N GLN A 1249 -7.02 -17.40 -24.15
CA GLN A 1249 -7.79 -16.17 -24.02
C GLN A 1249 -9.29 -16.35 -24.36
N ASP A 1250 -9.67 -17.40 -25.09
CA ASP A 1250 -11.08 -17.67 -25.42
C ASP A 1250 -11.84 -18.30 -24.23
N TYR A 1251 -11.13 -18.57 -23.13
CA TYR A 1251 -11.65 -19.23 -21.93
C TYR A 1251 -11.62 -18.24 -20.75
N ASP A 1252 -12.65 -17.40 -20.62
CA ASP A 1252 -12.66 -16.28 -19.66
C ASP A 1252 -12.78 -16.69 -18.19
N SER A 1253 -13.38 -17.84 -17.91
CA SER A 1253 -13.56 -18.33 -16.53
C SER A 1253 -12.48 -19.34 -16.15
N ASP A 1254 -12.10 -19.37 -14.87
CA ASP A 1254 -11.16 -20.36 -14.33
C ASP A 1254 -11.63 -21.80 -14.64
N ALA A 1255 -12.95 -22.02 -14.60
CA ALA A 1255 -13.58 -23.27 -15.00
C ALA A 1255 -13.35 -23.63 -16.48
N ALA A 1256 -13.44 -22.65 -17.38
CA ALA A 1256 -13.23 -22.86 -18.81
C ALA A 1256 -11.75 -23.16 -19.10
N LYS A 1257 -10.83 -22.44 -18.45
CA LYS A 1257 -9.37 -22.68 -18.57
C LYS A 1257 -8.97 -24.06 -18.06
N LEU A 1258 -9.55 -24.49 -16.93
CA LEU A 1258 -9.37 -25.84 -16.40
C LEU A 1258 -9.84 -26.92 -17.37
N SER A 1259 -10.94 -26.69 -18.10
CA SER A 1259 -11.40 -27.61 -19.15
C SER A 1259 -10.38 -27.72 -20.28
N LEU A 1260 -9.89 -26.58 -20.79
CA LEU A 1260 -8.86 -26.58 -21.83
C LEU A 1260 -7.60 -27.34 -21.40
N PHE A 1261 -7.13 -27.12 -20.17
CA PHE A 1261 -5.95 -27.81 -19.66
C PHE A 1261 -6.14 -29.33 -19.55
N ARG A 1262 -7.38 -29.81 -19.46
CA ARG A 1262 -7.69 -31.24 -19.50
C ARG A 1262 -7.71 -31.76 -20.93
N ASP A 1263 -8.32 -31.04 -21.86
CA ASP A 1263 -8.35 -31.42 -23.28
C ASP A 1263 -6.93 -31.52 -23.87
N VAL A 1264 -5.97 -30.77 -23.32
CA VAL A 1264 -4.55 -30.79 -23.70
C VAL A 1264 -3.75 -31.92 -23.04
N ARG A 1265 -4.18 -32.44 -21.88
CA ARG A 1265 -3.49 -33.54 -21.16
C ARG A 1265 -3.92 -34.89 -21.70
#